data_AF-A0A1B2DCZ6-F1
#
_entry.id   AF-A0A1B2DCZ6-F1
#
_cell.length_a   1.000
_cell.length_b   1.000
_cell.length_c   1.000
_cell.angle_alpha   90.00
_cell.angle_beta   90.00
_cell.angle_gamma   90.00
#
_symmetry.space_group_name_H-M   'P 1'
#
loop_
_entity.id
_entity.type
_entity.pdbx_description
1 polymer ?
#
loop_
_entity_poly.entity_id
_entity_poly.type
_entity_poly.pdbx_seq_one_letter_code
_entity_poly.pdbx_strand_id
1 'polypeptide(L)'
;MKWDEHMLLWSKAAVRILDIRYKVMWEGQDMLSYRLPANVFLLVTSGSAYVQIDENKTLLKRYHLLHAGKGMYVDVMPAKHEFACYLVFYKAVLPSTSPNSAMKRLAEQDRPFGKFFHVIPPEPAMLYNQIRRMYEGWQQSGVLAQIRMKAMLFEFIYELFTQLETSKEMGSPSDLVTHALRYIHEHYTKPVTMVQLADLLGCSISYMHRLFKAEVGKSPNEYIIGKRMEQAQQYLLTTQLNLREIAESVGYSDVYYFSRLYKKQFGISPLQARKFQSENGFSDVNPLNPSRSSIVPSLPHSYNHDVNENHFHQKGEVDLISNRNTKPSMTALLVLCLSLLMSACQSGGNSISSENQGNHTSNAVNQAAANSAAKDGESAPATRLYKHKYGETEIPVQPKRIITPYHLGHMLALGERPLGAATYVLQYSASAMDTTGIADLGAPLNLEAISDLEPDLIIIIEAYLEPSGGYEAFSKIAPTVVLEAHQDPIKDITLIGDILGKQEEAQQWITQFEAKIAETKERVHQVINPEETFTILNVRTAKNRMIYRDRNMGGNILYTYWGFKPQEKVLKDVIEGIDDESSYLDIAEEAIPEYAGDHLILAAAADAQDSVDELMKSGIWKNLDAVKNNHVYTIDFDQFLFNDPIFSMKQIDILTDLLTAGQ
;
A
#
# COMPACT_ATOMS: atom_id res chain seq x y z
N MET A 1 23.73 -14.31 -4.73
CA MET A 1 23.48 -15.64 -4.14
C MET A 1 23.43 -16.69 -5.25
N LYS A 2 24.09 -17.84 -5.09
CA LYS A 2 24.00 -18.96 -6.05
C LYS A 2 22.80 -19.83 -5.69
N TRP A 3 21.67 -19.60 -6.36
CA TRP A 3 20.42 -20.27 -6.02
C TRP A 3 20.46 -21.78 -6.27
N ASP A 4 21.16 -22.25 -7.31
CA ASP A 4 21.24 -23.67 -7.67
C ASP A 4 21.88 -24.51 -6.55
N GLU A 5 22.93 -23.97 -5.93
CA GLU A 5 23.56 -24.57 -4.74
C GLU A 5 22.59 -24.63 -3.55
N HIS A 6 21.71 -23.62 -3.41
CA HIS A 6 20.73 -23.56 -2.34
C HIS A 6 19.53 -24.49 -2.57
N MET A 7 19.05 -24.61 -3.81
CA MET A 7 18.02 -25.58 -4.20
C MET A 7 18.50 -27.02 -3.98
N LEU A 8 19.76 -27.31 -4.33
CA LEU A 8 20.37 -28.61 -4.09
C LEU A 8 20.41 -28.94 -2.58
N LEU A 9 20.74 -27.97 -1.72
CA LEU A 9 20.70 -28.14 -0.26
C LEU A 9 19.29 -28.52 0.23
N TRP A 10 18.27 -27.81 -0.23
CA TRP A 10 16.88 -28.07 0.17
C TRP A 10 16.36 -29.42 -0.29
N SER A 11 16.81 -29.93 -1.45
CA SER A 11 16.45 -31.27 -1.94
C SER A 11 16.90 -32.43 -1.03
N LYS A 12 17.84 -32.19 -0.11
CA LYS A 12 18.40 -33.18 0.83
C LYS A 12 18.19 -32.80 2.30
N ALA A 13 17.46 -31.72 2.57
CA ALA A 13 17.32 -31.19 3.92
C ALA A 13 16.41 -32.08 4.79
N ALA A 14 16.82 -32.34 6.02
CA ALA A 14 15.93 -32.75 7.09
C ALA A 14 15.52 -31.51 7.89
N VAL A 15 14.21 -31.23 7.96
CA VAL A 15 13.69 -29.97 8.48
C VAL A 15 12.79 -30.19 9.69
N ARG A 16 12.93 -29.28 10.66
CA ARG A 16 12.03 -29.14 11.80
C ARG A 16 11.55 -27.70 11.91
N ILE A 17 10.24 -27.50 11.78
CA ILE A 17 9.59 -26.24 12.12
C ILE A 17 9.59 -26.11 13.64
N LEU A 18 10.00 -24.96 14.13
CA LEU A 18 10.07 -24.65 15.55
C LEU A 18 8.89 -23.81 15.99
N ASP A 19 8.49 -22.85 15.16
CA ASP A 19 7.42 -21.92 15.47
C ASP A 19 6.91 -21.23 14.20
N ILE A 20 5.63 -20.87 14.17
CA ILE A 20 5.03 -20.06 13.12
C ILE A 20 4.20 -18.97 13.79
N ARG A 21 4.54 -17.71 13.52
CA ARG A 21 3.91 -16.54 14.14
C ARG A 21 3.33 -15.62 13.09
N TYR A 22 2.31 -14.89 13.48
CA TYR A 22 1.87 -13.69 12.81
C TYR A 22 2.14 -12.52 13.76
N LYS A 23 2.83 -11.49 13.30
CA LYS A 23 3.21 -10.33 14.12
C LYS A 23 2.76 -9.06 13.44
N VAL A 24 2.08 -8.21 14.19
CA VAL A 24 1.75 -6.82 13.84
C VAL A 24 2.59 -5.91 14.72
N MET A 25 3.26 -4.94 14.12
CA MET A 25 4.10 -3.96 14.79
C MET A 25 3.64 -2.57 14.38
N TRP A 26 3.75 -1.59 15.25
CA TRP A 26 3.20 -0.26 15.01
C TRP A 26 4.29 0.80 14.95
N GLU A 27 4.00 1.93 14.29
CA GLU A 27 4.93 3.06 14.26
C GLU A 27 5.19 3.56 15.69
N GLY A 28 6.47 3.77 16.03
CA GLY A 28 6.89 4.08 17.40
C GLY A 28 7.00 2.85 18.32
N GLN A 29 6.33 1.72 18.04
CA GLN A 29 6.63 0.50 18.79
C GLN A 29 8.00 -0.05 18.38
N ASP A 30 8.92 -0.08 19.33
CA ASP A 30 10.01 -1.03 19.29
C ASP A 30 9.48 -2.42 19.61
N MET A 31 9.81 -3.40 18.76
CA MET A 31 10.61 -4.52 19.23
C MET A 31 10.93 -5.49 18.09
N LEU A 32 12.23 -5.66 17.85
CA LEU A 32 12.96 -6.83 18.28
C LEU A 32 14.39 -6.65 17.76
N SER A 33 15.23 -5.88 18.46
CA SER A 33 16.69 -6.04 18.30
C SER A 33 17.08 -7.29 19.06
N TYR A 34 17.01 -8.44 18.37
CA TYR A 34 17.30 -9.72 18.99
C TYR A 34 18.10 -10.61 18.05
N ARG A 35 18.87 -11.47 18.68
CA ARG A 35 19.62 -12.49 17.98
C ARG A 35 18.67 -13.62 17.60
N LEU A 36 18.56 -13.90 16.30
CA LEU A 36 17.65 -14.92 15.80
C LEU A 36 17.93 -16.29 16.44
N PRO A 37 16.94 -16.91 17.11
CA PRO A 37 17.13 -18.19 17.78
C PRO A 37 17.23 -19.37 16.79
N ALA A 38 16.74 -19.17 15.57
CA ALA A 38 16.68 -20.15 14.48
C ALA A 38 16.66 -19.44 13.12
N ASN A 39 16.69 -20.21 12.02
CA ASN A 39 16.47 -19.63 10.69
C ASN A 39 15.01 -19.20 10.57
N VAL A 40 14.76 -18.13 9.83
CA VAL A 40 13.42 -17.55 9.70
C VAL A 40 13.13 -17.15 8.26
N PHE A 41 11.92 -17.48 7.80
CA PHE A 41 11.28 -16.78 6.67
C PHE A 41 10.32 -15.73 7.22
N LEU A 42 10.36 -14.53 6.66
CA LEU A 42 9.50 -13.40 7.00
C LEU A 42 8.78 -12.95 5.73
N LEU A 43 7.45 -13.09 5.68
CA LEU A 43 6.63 -12.57 4.58
C LEU A 43 5.78 -11.39 5.07
N VAL A 44 5.94 -10.24 4.42
CA VAL A 44 5.17 -9.03 4.76
C VAL A 44 3.78 -9.08 4.15
N THR A 45 2.78 -8.78 4.98
CA THR A 45 1.36 -8.85 4.65
C THR A 45 0.71 -7.48 4.54
N SER A 46 1.07 -6.56 5.44
CA SER A 46 0.58 -5.18 5.44
C SER A 46 1.68 -4.21 5.87
N GLY A 47 1.55 -2.99 5.38
CA GLY A 47 2.42 -1.87 5.66
C GLY A 47 3.87 -2.05 5.23
N SER A 48 4.76 -1.39 5.95
CA SER A 48 6.19 -1.36 5.63
C SER A 48 7.04 -1.20 6.88
N ALA A 49 8.23 -1.80 6.87
CA ALA A 49 9.22 -1.62 7.92
C ALA A 49 10.63 -1.57 7.33
N TYR A 50 11.46 -0.72 7.92
CA TYR A 50 12.90 -0.84 7.76
C TYR A 50 13.35 -2.05 8.57
N VAL A 51 13.96 -3.02 7.90
CA VAL A 51 14.53 -4.20 8.53
C VAL A 51 16.03 -4.16 8.35
N GLN A 52 16.76 -4.19 9.46
CA GLN A 52 18.20 -4.30 9.48
C GLN A 52 18.60 -5.69 9.93
N ILE A 53 19.40 -6.39 9.12
CA ILE A 53 19.95 -7.71 9.44
C ILE A 53 21.47 -7.64 9.41
N ASP A 54 22.07 -7.72 10.59
CA ASP A 54 23.48 -7.41 10.85
C ASP A 54 23.85 -6.01 10.26
N GLU A 55 24.53 -5.98 9.12
CA GLU A 55 24.94 -4.75 8.41
C GLU A 55 24.00 -4.38 7.24
N ASN A 56 23.05 -5.24 6.89
CA ASN A 56 22.18 -5.04 5.73
C ASN A 56 20.86 -4.38 6.14
N LYS A 57 20.65 -3.14 5.73
CA LYS A 57 19.37 -2.44 5.90
C LYS A 57 18.54 -2.54 4.62
N THR A 58 17.26 -2.91 4.75
CA THR A 58 16.32 -2.98 3.63
C THR A 58 14.94 -2.48 4.06
N LEU A 59 14.26 -1.75 3.17
CA LEU A 59 12.86 -1.40 3.38
C LEU A 59 12.00 -2.56 2.88
N LEU A 60 11.32 -3.22 3.81
CA LEU A 60 10.33 -4.23 3.48
C LEU A 60 8.97 -3.59 3.33
N LYS A 61 8.28 -3.93 2.24
CA LYS A 61 6.88 -3.56 1.98
C LYS A 61 6.06 -4.82 1.81
N ARG A 62 4.73 -4.69 1.76
CA ARG A 62 3.80 -5.76 1.41
C ARG A 62 4.35 -6.63 0.28
N TYR A 63 4.26 -7.95 0.45
CA TYR A 63 4.78 -8.99 -0.45
C TYR A 63 6.29 -9.20 -0.48
N HIS A 64 7.07 -8.41 0.25
CA HIS A 64 8.47 -8.75 0.42
C HIS A 64 8.59 -10.05 1.23
N LEU A 65 9.41 -10.98 0.72
CA LEU A 65 9.86 -12.16 1.44
C LEU A 65 11.33 -11.96 1.82
N LEU A 66 11.61 -12.09 3.10
CA LEU A 66 12.95 -12.06 3.67
C LEU A 66 13.27 -13.43 4.26
N HIS A 67 14.53 -13.83 4.18
CA HIS A 67 15.07 -14.96 4.90
C HIS A 67 16.33 -14.56 5.66
N ALA A 68 16.45 -15.02 6.90
CA ALA A 68 17.62 -14.76 7.74
C ALA A 68 17.99 -15.99 8.58
N GLY A 69 19.28 -16.14 8.85
CA GLY A 69 19.83 -17.30 9.55
C GLY A 69 19.88 -17.15 11.05
N LYS A 70 19.89 -18.29 11.74
CA LYS A 70 20.17 -18.37 13.18
C LYS A 70 21.43 -17.57 13.54
N GLY A 71 21.33 -16.75 14.58
CA GLY A 71 22.44 -16.03 15.15
C GLY A 71 22.74 -14.67 14.53
N MET A 72 22.04 -14.29 13.45
CA MET A 72 22.03 -12.92 12.92
C MET A 72 21.23 -12.01 13.86
N TYR A 73 21.61 -10.75 13.97
CA TYR A 73 20.83 -9.72 14.63
C TYR A 73 19.83 -9.15 13.63
N VAL A 74 18.57 -9.12 14.02
CA VAL A 74 17.51 -8.46 13.25
C VAL A 74 17.03 -7.29 14.07
N ASP A 75 16.79 -6.16 13.40
CA ASP A 75 16.07 -5.00 13.90
C ASP A 75 14.93 -4.71 12.91
N VAL A 76 13.73 -4.42 13.42
CA VAL A 76 12.53 -4.20 12.61
C VAL A 76 11.85 -2.93 13.10
N MET A 77 11.75 -1.95 12.21
CA MET A 77 11.26 -0.62 12.52
C MET A 77 10.11 -0.29 11.57
N PRO A 78 8.84 -0.39 12.02
CA PRO A 78 7.69 -0.04 11.19
C PRO A 78 7.81 1.39 10.67
N ALA A 79 7.72 1.55 9.35
CA ALA A 79 7.89 2.83 8.69
C ALA A 79 6.62 3.70 8.74
N LYS A 80 5.44 3.08 8.91
CA LYS A 80 4.11 3.73 8.95
C LYS A 80 3.12 2.86 9.70
N HIS A 81 2.25 3.45 10.53
CA HIS A 81 1.01 2.84 11.07
C HIS A 81 1.18 1.41 11.62
N GLU A 82 1.07 0.41 10.75
CA GLU A 82 1.31 -1.00 11.02
C GLU A 82 2.36 -1.61 10.07
N PHE A 83 3.09 -2.60 10.57
CA PHE A 83 3.87 -3.55 9.80
C PHE A 83 3.47 -4.95 10.26
N ALA A 84 2.81 -5.68 9.37
CA ALA A 84 2.31 -7.02 9.68
C ALA A 84 3.03 -8.08 8.84
N CYS A 85 3.54 -9.13 9.48
CA CYS A 85 4.27 -10.20 8.80
C CYS A 85 4.03 -11.58 9.40
N TYR A 86 4.15 -12.61 8.55
CA TYR A 86 4.27 -14.00 8.99
C TYR A 86 5.74 -14.36 9.18
N LEU A 87 6.05 -15.07 10.26
CA LEU A 87 7.38 -15.56 10.61
C LEU A 87 7.34 -17.09 10.71
N VAL A 88 8.17 -17.79 9.94
CA VAL A 88 8.33 -19.26 10.02
C VAL A 88 9.73 -19.58 10.51
N PHE A 89 9.85 -19.99 11.77
CA PHE A 89 11.10 -20.39 12.38
C PHE A 89 11.37 -21.88 12.17
N TYR A 90 12.56 -22.21 11.70
CA TYR A 90 12.93 -23.58 11.39
C TYR A 90 14.39 -23.90 11.67
N LYS A 91 14.68 -25.20 11.80
CA LYS A 91 16.02 -25.79 11.75
C LYS A 91 16.08 -26.76 10.58
N ALA A 92 17.12 -26.63 9.76
CA ALA A 92 17.43 -27.55 8.69
C ALA A 92 18.84 -28.10 8.87
N VAL A 93 19.00 -29.40 8.63
CA VAL A 93 20.28 -30.10 8.70
C VAL A 93 20.42 -31.02 7.49
N LEU A 94 21.66 -31.26 7.07
CA LEU A 94 21.97 -32.29 6.08
C LEU A 94 22.21 -33.62 6.80
N PRO A 95 21.61 -34.73 6.33
CA PRO A 95 21.98 -36.06 6.80
C PRO A 95 23.47 -36.34 6.57
N SER A 96 24.13 -36.99 7.53
CA SER A 96 25.58 -37.23 7.56
C SER A 96 26.12 -38.18 6.48
N THR A 97 25.25 -38.77 5.65
CA THR A 97 25.58 -39.85 4.70
C THR A 97 25.59 -39.40 3.24
N SER A 98 26.07 -38.19 2.93
CA SER A 98 26.08 -37.68 1.55
C SER A 98 27.38 -38.08 0.82
N PRO A 99 27.35 -38.93 -0.23
CA PRO A 99 28.57 -39.43 -0.91
C PRO A 99 29.26 -38.42 -1.84
N ASN A 100 28.61 -37.28 -2.12
CA ASN A 100 29.03 -36.35 -3.18
C ASN A 100 29.94 -35.23 -2.64
N SER A 101 31.09 -35.01 -3.28
CA SER A 101 32.06 -33.95 -2.94
C SER A 101 31.47 -32.54 -3.03
N ALA A 102 30.46 -32.29 -3.87
CA ALA A 102 29.73 -31.03 -3.90
C ALA A 102 28.88 -30.81 -2.64
N MET A 103 28.25 -31.88 -2.13
CA MET A 103 27.44 -31.81 -0.90
C MET A 103 28.29 -31.65 0.35
N LYS A 104 29.44 -32.33 0.40
CA LYS A 104 30.40 -32.15 1.48
C LYS A 104 30.86 -30.68 1.56
N ARG A 105 31.25 -30.08 0.44
CA ARG A 105 31.63 -28.65 0.36
C ARG A 105 30.50 -27.71 0.81
N LEU A 106 29.26 -28.00 0.43
CA LEU A 106 28.10 -27.18 0.82
C LEU A 106 27.74 -27.35 2.31
N ALA A 107 27.92 -28.56 2.87
CA ALA A 107 27.73 -28.82 4.30
C ALA A 107 28.81 -28.15 5.17
N GLU A 108 30.02 -28.00 4.64
CA GLU A 108 31.15 -27.32 5.30
C GLU A 108 31.07 -25.79 5.23
N GLN A 109 30.10 -25.21 4.51
CA GLN A 109 29.86 -23.76 4.51
C GLN A 109 29.33 -23.30 5.87
N ASP A 110 29.72 -22.09 6.30
CA ASP A 110 29.12 -21.47 7.47
C ASP A 110 27.62 -21.19 7.20
N ARG A 111 26.75 -21.74 8.05
CA ARG A 111 25.27 -21.63 7.99
C ARG A 111 24.66 -21.95 6.61
N PRO A 112 24.67 -23.21 6.14
CA PRO A 112 24.23 -23.57 4.78
C PRO A 112 22.77 -23.22 4.48
N PHE A 113 21.89 -23.31 5.49
CA PHE A 113 20.47 -22.93 5.42
C PHE A 113 20.19 -21.55 6.03
N GLY A 114 21.21 -20.82 6.47
CA GLY A 114 21.07 -19.55 7.21
C GLY A 114 21.52 -18.32 6.44
N LYS A 115 21.54 -18.37 5.11
CA LYS A 115 21.96 -17.23 4.28
C LYS A 115 20.89 -16.14 4.28
N PHE A 116 21.30 -14.89 4.48
CA PHE A 116 20.41 -13.75 4.35
C PHE A 116 20.06 -13.49 2.88
N PHE A 117 18.78 -13.26 2.60
CA PHE A 117 18.30 -12.70 1.34
C PHE A 117 16.94 -12.05 1.53
N HIS A 118 16.58 -11.13 0.64
CA HIS A 118 15.21 -10.64 0.52
C HIS A 118 14.86 -10.54 -0.96
N VAL A 119 13.60 -10.82 -1.29
CA VAL A 119 13.07 -10.86 -2.66
C VAL A 119 11.61 -10.39 -2.65
N ILE A 120 11.15 -9.90 -3.79
CA ILE A 120 9.72 -9.71 -4.05
C ILE A 120 9.33 -10.86 -4.98
N PRO A 121 8.60 -11.87 -4.51
CA PRO A 121 8.18 -12.96 -5.37
C PRO A 121 7.26 -12.42 -6.49
N PRO A 122 7.48 -12.81 -7.76
CA PRO A 122 6.62 -12.45 -8.89
C PRO A 122 5.13 -12.75 -8.67
N GLU A 123 4.81 -13.85 -7.96
CA GLU A 123 3.44 -14.28 -7.67
C GLU A 123 3.25 -14.44 -6.15
N PRO A 124 3.20 -13.32 -5.40
CA PRO A 124 3.26 -13.35 -3.95
C PRO A 124 1.98 -13.91 -3.31
N ALA A 125 0.86 -13.91 -4.04
CA ALA A 125 -0.42 -14.42 -3.54
C ALA A 125 -0.38 -15.92 -3.22
N MET A 126 0.35 -16.73 -4.01
CA MET A 126 0.48 -18.17 -3.75
C MET A 126 1.26 -18.43 -2.46
N LEU A 127 2.43 -17.78 -2.32
CA LEU A 127 3.25 -17.87 -1.11
C LEU A 127 2.53 -17.34 0.13
N TYR A 128 1.77 -16.25 -0.01
CA TYR A 128 0.92 -15.72 1.04
C TYR A 128 -0.15 -16.73 1.50
N ASN A 129 -0.86 -17.36 0.56
CA ASN A 129 -1.88 -18.36 0.89
C ASN A 129 -1.27 -19.59 1.58
N GLN A 130 -0.09 -20.03 1.14
CA GLN A 130 0.62 -21.15 1.77
C GLN A 130 1.05 -20.82 3.20
N ILE A 131 1.70 -19.67 3.43
CA ILE A 131 2.17 -19.29 4.77
C ILE A 131 1.01 -19.02 5.74
N ARG A 132 -0.10 -18.43 5.27
CA ARG A 132 -1.32 -18.24 6.06
C ARG A 132 -1.91 -19.58 6.51
N ARG A 133 -2.05 -20.54 5.59
CA ARG A 133 -2.53 -21.90 5.92
C ARG A 133 -1.59 -22.63 6.88
N MET A 134 -0.28 -22.41 6.74
CA MET A 134 0.70 -22.93 7.69
C MET A 134 0.50 -22.33 9.08
N TYR A 135 0.28 -21.02 9.20
CA TYR A 135 -0.02 -20.37 10.47
C TYR A 135 -1.32 -20.91 11.11
N GLU A 136 -2.42 -20.92 10.37
CA GLU A 136 -3.72 -21.44 10.84
C GLU A 136 -3.61 -22.91 11.29
N GLY A 137 -2.86 -23.73 10.55
CA GLY A 137 -2.63 -25.14 10.88
C GLY A 137 -1.67 -25.34 12.06
N TRP A 138 -0.73 -24.41 12.31
CA TRP A 138 0.20 -24.47 13.44
C TRP A 138 -0.50 -24.22 14.78
N GLN A 139 -1.55 -23.40 14.79
CA GLN A 139 -2.39 -23.20 15.98
C GLN A 139 -3.12 -24.49 16.41
N GLN A 140 -3.26 -25.45 15.51
CA GLN A 140 -3.86 -26.75 15.80
C GLN A 140 -2.80 -27.70 16.38
N SER A 141 -2.91 -28.01 17.67
CA SER A 141 -1.96 -28.91 18.35
C SER A 141 -2.07 -30.36 17.84
N GLY A 142 -0.93 -31.03 17.62
CA GLY A 142 -0.89 -32.47 17.35
C GLY A 142 0.22 -32.94 16.40
N VAL A 143 0.51 -34.24 16.41
CA VAL A 143 1.56 -34.85 15.57
C VAL A 143 1.23 -34.78 14.07
N LEU A 144 -0.05 -34.95 13.70
CA LEU A 144 -0.49 -34.84 12.31
C LEU A 144 -0.32 -33.42 11.76
N ALA A 145 -0.60 -32.40 12.58
CA ALA A 145 -0.34 -31.01 12.22
C ALA A 145 1.15 -30.79 11.92
N GLN A 146 2.06 -31.31 12.75
CA GLN A 146 3.51 -31.19 12.50
C GLN A 146 3.97 -31.84 11.18
N ILE A 147 3.40 -32.99 10.81
CA ILE A 147 3.70 -33.65 9.52
C ILE A 147 3.20 -32.78 8.36
N ARG A 148 1.96 -32.29 8.44
CA ARG A 148 1.36 -31.41 7.43
C ARG A 148 2.16 -30.12 7.25
N MET A 149 2.58 -29.48 8.34
CA MET A 149 3.36 -28.24 8.31
C MET A 149 4.73 -28.45 7.65
N LYS A 150 5.39 -29.59 7.91
CA LYS A 150 6.63 -29.93 7.20
C LYS A 150 6.40 -30.05 5.69
N ALA A 151 5.34 -30.72 5.27
CA ALA A 151 5.00 -30.83 3.84
C ALA A 151 4.75 -29.45 3.22
N MET A 152 3.95 -28.61 3.87
CA MET A 152 3.65 -27.25 3.40
C MET A 152 4.88 -26.34 3.34
N LEU A 153 5.84 -26.48 4.26
CA LEU A 153 7.09 -25.72 4.17
C LEU A 153 7.90 -26.11 2.92
N PHE A 154 7.97 -27.40 2.58
CA PHE A 154 8.62 -27.82 1.34
C PHE A 154 7.88 -27.34 0.09
N GLU A 155 6.54 -27.31 0.13
CA GLU A 155 5.71 -26.75 -0.94
C GLU A 155 5.96 -25.24 -1.12
N PHE A 156 6.05 -24.49 -0.01
CA PHE A 156 6.38 -23.07 0.00
C PHE A 156 7.78 -22.80 -0.58
N ILE A 157 8.77 -23.61 -0.22
CA ILE A 157 10.14 -23.48 -0.72
C ILE A 157 10.24 -23.82 -2.20
N TYR A 158 9.53 -24.87 -2.64
CA TYR A 158 9.43 -25.22 -4.05
C TYR A 158 8.89 -24.05 -4.86
N GLU A 159 7.73 -23.51 -4.45
CA GLU A 159 7.07 -22.39 -5.12
C GLU A 159 7.98 -21.16 -5.17
N LEU A 160 8.63 -20.82 -4.05
CA LEU A 160 9.57 -19.71 -3.99
C LEU A 160 10.70 -19.87 -5.02
N PHE A 161 11.32 -21.05 -5.09
CA PHE A 161 12.43 -21.25 -6.02
C PHE A 161 11.99 -21.29 -7.47
N THR A 162 10.82 -21.85 -7.77
CA THR A 162 10.24 -21.78 -9.12
C THR A 162 10.09 -20.33 -9.57
N GLN A 163 9.46 -19.49 -8.74
CA GLN A 163 9.30 -18.07 -9.08
C GLN A 163 10.65 -17.35 -9.24
N LEU A 164 11.65 -17.68 -8.42
CA LEU A 164 12.98 -17.09 -8.52
C LEU A 164 13.76 -17.55 -9.76
N GLU A 165 13.62 -18.80 -10.20
CA GLU A 165 14.21 -19.29 -11.44
C GLU A 165 13.56 -18.62 -12.66
N THR A 166 12.23 -18.56 -12.72
CA THR A 166 11.51 -17.89 -13.81
C THR A 166 11.87 -16.40 -13.88
N SER A 167 12.08 -15.74 -12.73
CA SER A 167 12.46 -14.32 -12.71
C SER A 167 13.89 -14.05 -13.23
N LYS A 168 14.85 -14.97 -12.99
CA LYS A 168 16.22 -14.85 -13.51
C LYS A 168 16.33 -14.99 -15.02
N GLU A 169 15.51 -15.85 -15.61
CA GLU A 169 15.48 -16.05 -17.07
C GLU A 169 14.97 -14.80 -17.81
N MET A 170 14.25 -13.93 -17.10
CA MET A 170 13.69 -12.68 -17.63
C MET A 170 14.57 -11.43 -17.44
N GLY A 171 15.62 -11.46 -16.60
CA GLY A 171 16.61 -10.37 -16.42
C GLY A 171 16.08 -9.10 -15.70
N SER A 172 16.92 -8.46 -14.87
CA SER A 172 16.60 -7.20 -14.14
C SER A 172 17.66 -6.15 -14.51
N PRO A 173 17.34 -4.85 -14.75
CA PRO A 173 16.53 -3.93 -13.93
C PRO A 173 15.47 -3.14 -14.74
N SER A 174 14.20 -3.54 -14.68
CA SER A 174 13.11 -3.04 -15.57
C SER A 174 11.69 -3.30 -15.03
N ASP A 175 11.53 -3.64 -13.75
CA ASP A 175 10.37 -4.43 -13.32
C ASP A 175 9.01 -3.76 -13.60
N LEU A 176 8.79 -2.47 -13.33
CA LEU A 176 7.45 -1.89 -13.57
C LEU A 176 7.06 -1.84 -15.06
N VAL A 177 7.99 -1.47 -15.94
CA VAL A 177 7.73 -1.40 -17.39
C VAL A 177 7.63 -2.80 -17.98
N THR A 178 8.45 -3.75 -17.51
CA THR A 178 8.37 -5.15 -17.93
C THR A 178 7.05 -5.80 -17.51
N HIS A 179 6.56 -5.54 -16.29
CA HIS A 179 5.24 -6.00 -15.85
C HIS A 179 4.12 -5.34 -16.65
N ALA A 180 4.23 -4.03 -16.94
CA ALA A 180 3.28 -3.34 -17.82
C ALA A 180 3.27 -3.92 -19.25
N LEU A 181 4.45 -4.22 -19.82
CA LEU A 181 4.60 -4.84 -21.13
C LEU A 181 4.00 -6.24 -21.16
N ARG A 182 4.28 -7.08 -20.15
CA ARG A 182 3.70 -8.41 -20.02
C ARG A 182 2.19 -8.37 -19.93
N TYR A 183 1.63 -7.51 -19.07
CA TYR A 183 0.18 -7.33 -18.96
C TYR A 183 -0.44 -6.89 -20.28
N ILE A 184 0.20 -5.95 -21.00
CA ILE A 184 -0.24 -5.54 -22.33
C ILE A 184 -0.20 -6.73 -23.31
N HIS A 185 0.84 -7.57 -23.28
CA HIS A 185 0.95 -8.72 -24.19
C HIS A 185 -0.08 -9.81 -23.88
N GLU A 186 -0.46 -9.99 -22.62
CA GLU A 186 -1.46 -10.99 -22.21
C GLU A 186 -2.90 -10.49 -22.40
N HIS A 187 -3.12 -9.17 -22.40
CA HIS A 187 -4.47 -8.57 -22.40
C HIS A 187 -4.73 -7.56 -23.51
N TYR A 188 -3.88 -7.44 -24.54
CA TYR A 188 -4.07 -6.45 -25.61
C TYR A 188 -5.42 -6.58 -26.34
N THR A 189 -6.08 -7.74 -26.32
CA THR A 189 -7.39 -7.97 -26.96
C THR A 189 -8.55 -7.33 -26.18
N LYS A 190 -8.35 -6.97 -24.92
CA LYS A 190 -9.33 -6.28 -24.05
C LYS A 190 -9.02 -4.79 -23.93
N PRO A 191 -9.96 -3.95 -23.47
CA PRO A 191 -9.66 -2.55 -23.14
C PRO A 191 -8.65 -2.49 -21.98
N VAL A 192 -7.41 -2.12 -22.28
CA VAL A 192 -6.36 -1.88 -21.28
C VAL A 192 -6.30 -0.39 -21.03
N THR A 193 -6.66 0.04 -19.81
CA THR A 193 -6.61 1.46 -19.42
C THR A 193 -5.37 1.78 -18.59
N MET A 194 -4.94 3.04 -18.63
CA MET A 194 -3.81 3.51 -17.83
C MET A 194 -4.09 3.49 -16.32
N VAL A 195 -5.34 3.67 -15.93
CA VAL A 195 -5.78 3.55 -14.53
C VAL A 195 -5.54 2.12 -14.06
N GLN A 196 -5.99 1.13 -14.82
CA GLN A 196 -5.78 -0.29 -14.50
C GLN A 196 -4.30 -0.68 -14.45
N LEU A 197 -3.47 -0.20 -15.39
CA LEU A 197 -2.02 -0.47 -15.37
C LEU A 197 -1.32 0.18 -14.17
N ALA A 198 -1.72 1.40 -13.80
CA ALA A 198 -1.14 2.13 -12.68
C ALA A 198 -1.56 1.51 -11.34
N ASP A 199 -2.84 1.15 -11.21
CA ASP A 199 -3.42 0.49 -10.03
C ASP A 199 -2.85 -0.92 -9.83
N LEU A 200 -2.75 -1.71 -10.91
CA LEU A 200 -2.15 -3.05 -10.88
C LEU A 200 -0.69 -3.04 -10.43
N LEU A 201 0.02 -1.97 -10.77
CA LEU A 201 1.46 -1.81 -10.53
C LEU A 201 1.77 -0.88 -9.35
N GLY A 202 0.73 -0.44 -8.61
CA GLY A 202 0.86 0.32 -7.36
C GLY A 202 1.59 1.65 -7.50
N CYS A 203 1.38 2.38 -8.60
CA CYS A 203 2.07 3.64 -8.87
C CYS A 203 1.12 4.70 -9.43
N SER A 204 1.53 5.97 -9.42
CA SER A 204 0.69 7.02 -10.01
C SER A 204 0.68 6.92 -11.54
N ILE A 205 -0.46 7.27 -12.15
CA ILE A 205 -0.64 7.27 -13.61
C ILE A 205 0.44 8.12 -14.32
N SER A 206 0.76 9.28 -13.75
CA SER A 206 1.78 10.20 -14.27
C SER A 206 3.18 9.61 -14.19
N TYR A 207 3.50 8.88 -13.11
CA TYR A 207 4.78 8.19 -12.96
C TYR A 207 4.91 7.06 -13.96
N MET A 208 3.89 6.22 -14.11
CA MET A 208 3.84 5.12 -15.09
C MET A 208 4.01 5.62 -16.53
N HIS A 209 3.31 6.69 -16.91
CA HIS A 209 3.39 7.24 -18.26
C HIS A 209 4.78 7.80 -18.58
N ARG A 210 5.41 8.49 -17.62
CA ARG A 210 6.77 9.02 -17.76
C ARG A 210 7.79 7.89 -17.87
N LEU A 211 7.68 6.88 -17.01
CA LEU A 211 8.60 5.74 -16.95
C LEU A 211 8.50 4.88 -18.22
N PHE A 212 7.29 4.50 -18.63
CA PHE A 212 7.06 3.70 -19.83
C PHE A 212 7.55 4.41 -21.10
N LYS A 213 7.33 5.73 -21.22
CA LYS A 213 7.83 6.50 -22.38
C LYS A 213 9.36 6.63 -22.37
N ALA A 214 9.98 6.77 -21.20
CA ALA A 214 11.43 6.85 -21.07
C ALA A 214 12.12 5.54 -21.46
N GLU A 215 11.54 4.39 -21.11
CA GLU A 215 12.13 3.07 -21.37
C GLU A 215 11.76 2.49 -22.76
N VAL A 216 10.49 2.60 -23.17
CA VAL A 216 9.98 2.00 -24.43
C VAL A 216 10.05 2.96 -25.61
N GLY A 217 10.25 4.27 -25.36
CA GLY A 217 10.30 5.32 -26.38
C GLY A 217 8.94 5.67 -27.00
N LYS A 218 7.85 5.03 -26.58
CA LYS A 218 6.46 5.25 -27.03
C LYS A 218 5.54 5.34 -25.83
N SER A 219 4.39 6.01 -25.97
CA SER A 219 3.36 5.93 -24.92
C SER A 219 2.74 4.53 -24.85
N PRO A 220 2.20 4.10 -23.68
CA PRO A 220 1.53 2.81 -23.55
C PRO A 220 0.41 2.58 -24.57
N ASN A 221 -0.40 3.61 -24.86
CA ASN A 221 -1.47 3.53 -25.85
C ASN A 221 -0.94 3.32 -27.28
N GLU A 222 0.14 4.02 -27.65
CA GLU A 222 0.81 3.81 -28.94
C GLU A 222 1.42 2.41 -29.04
N TYR A 223 1.94 1.88 -27.93
CA TYR A 223 2.49 0.53 -27.86
C TYR A 223 1.40 -0.53 -28.04
N ILE A 224 0.26 -0.42 -27.34
CA ILE A 224 -0.90 -1.32 -27.47
C ILE A 224 -1.43 -1.31 -28.91
N ILE A 225 -1.60 -0.13 -29.51
CA ILE A 225 -2.01 0.00 -30.91
C ILE A 225 -1.02 -0.72 -31.82
N GLY A 226 0.28 -0.50 -31.63
CA GLY A 226 1.32 -1.18 -32.39
C GLY A 226 1.23 -2.70 -32.27
N LYS A 227 1.05 -3.23 -31.06
CA LYS A 227 0.95 -4.67 -30.79
C LYS A 227 -0.28 -5.29 -31.45
N ARG A 228 -1.43 -4.63 -31.36
CA ARG A 228 -2.67 -5.08 -32.03
C ARG A 228 -2.52 -5.13 -33.54
N MET A 229 -1.85 -4.12 -34.13
CA MET A 229 -1.61 -4.06 -35.58
C MET A 229 -0.62 -5.13 -36.05
N GLU A 230 0.43 -5.41 -35.28
CA GLU A 230 1.37 -6.51 -35.53
C GLU A 230 0.65 -7.86 -35.55
N GLN A 231 -0.20 -8.12 -34.55
CA GLN A 231 -0.95 -9.37 -34.49
C GLN A 231 -1.99 -9.49 -35.61
N ALA A 232 -2.64 -8.38 -35.96
CA ALA A 232 -3.54 -8.35 -37.11
C ALA A 232 -2.82 -8.68 -38.42
N GLN A 233 -1.58 -8.20 -38.60
CA GLN A 233 -0.75 -8.56 -39.73
C GLN A 233 -0.43 -10.07 -39.73
N GLN A 234 -0.10 -10.65 -38.58
CA GLN A 234 0.11 -12.10 -38.46
C GLN A 234 -1.15 -12.89 -38.86
N TYR A 235 -2.32 -12.51 -38.37
CA TYR A 235 -3.58 -13.19 -38.74
C TYR A 235 -3.92 -13.03 -40.23
N LEU A 236 -3.63 -11.87 -40.82
CA LEU A 236 -3.83 -11.66 -42.25
C LEU A 236 -2.93 -12.55 -43.13
N LEU A 237 -1.74 -12.92 -42.64
CA LEU A 237 -0.73 -13.72 -43.34
C LEU A 237 -0.86 -15.23 -43.08
N THR A 238 -1.30 -15.62 -41.88
CA THR A 238 -1.28 -17.04 -41.44
C THR A 238 -2.65 -17.71 -41.45
N THR A 239 -3.74 -16.94 -41.57
CA THR A 239 -5.11 -17.45 -41.45
C THR A 239 -6.01 -16.98 -42.58
N GLN A 240 -7.12 -17.70 -42.78
CA GLN A 240 -8.18 -17.35 -43.73
C GLN A 240 -9.34 -16.56 -43.11
N LEU A 241 -9.18 -16.05 -41.87
CA LEU A 241 -10.22 -15.32 -41.15
C LEU A 241 -10.67 -14.07 -41.94
N ASN A 242 -11.95 -13.73 -41.87
CA ASN A 242 -12.46 -12.52 -42.51
C ASN A 242 -12.07 -11.26 -41.71
N LEU A 243 -12.22 -10.08 -42.31
CA LEU A 243 -11.72 -8.84 -41.72
C LEU A 243 -12.43 -8.46 -40.41
N ARG A 244 -13.70 -8.86 -40.25
CA ARG A 244 -14.46 -8.64 -39.01
C ARG A 244 -13.92 -9.52 -37.89
N GLU A 245 -13.72 -10.80 -38.16
CA GLU A 245 -13.15 -11.76 -37.20
C GLU A 245 -11.75 -11.35 -36.74
N ILE A 246 -10.91 -10.83 -37.65
CA ILE A 246 -9.58 -10.34 -37.31
C ILE A 246 -9.66 -9.10 -36.42
N ALA A 247 -10.53 -8.15 -36.76
CA ALA A 247 -10.71 -6.93 -35.96
C ALA A 247 -11.16 -7.27 -34.53
N GLU A 248 -12.14 -8.17 -34.39
CA GLU A 248 -12.62 -8.65 -33.09
C GLU A 248 -11.51 -9.38 -32.32
N SER A 249 -10.75 -10.24 -33.00
CA SER A 249 -9.65 -11.03 -32.39
C SER A 249 -8.50 -10.18 -31.86
N VAL A 250 -8.30 -8.97 -32.40
CA VAL A 250 -7.28 -8.02 -31.92
C VAL A 250 -7.85 -6.90 -31.05
N GLY A 251 -9.14 -6.97 -30.68
CA GLY A 251 -9.76 -6.07 -29.70
C GLY A 251 -10.38 -4.79 -30.27
N TYR A 252 -10.84 -4.80 -31.52
CA TYR A 252 -11.61 -3.72 -32.13
C TYR A 252 -13.02 -4.17 -32.50
N SER A 253 -14.04 -3.43 -32.04
CA SER A 253 -15.45 -3.65 -32.41
C SER A 253 -15.82 -3.03 -33.76
N ASP A 254 -15.11 -1.99 -34.20
CA ASP A 254 -15.35 -1.30 -35.48
C ASP A 254 -14.28 -1.68 -36.53
N VAL A 255 -14.73 -2.42 -37.55
CA VAL A 255 -13.92 -2.88 -38.69
C VAL A 255 -13.37 -1.73 -39.54
N TYR A 256 -14.12 -0.63 -39.67
CA TYR A 256 -13.71 0.54 -40.44
C TYR A 256 -12.65 1.36 -39.70
N TYR A 257 -12.77 1.47 -38.38
CA TYR A 257 -11.73 2.07 -37.53
C TYR A 257 -10.42 1.27 -37.58
N PHE A 258 -10.52 -0.05 -37.39
CA PHE A 258 -9.40 -0.99 -37.50
C PHE A 258 -8.68 -0.85 -38.86
N SER A 259 -9.42 -0.87 -39.97
CA SER A 259 -8.85 -0.81 -41.32
C SER A 259 -8.08 0.50 -41.59
N ARG A 260 -8.58 1.63 -41.06
CA ARG A 260 -7.89 2.93 -41.16
C ARG A 260 -6.60 2.94 -40.34
N LEU A 261 -6.63 2.37 -39.14
CA LEU A 261 -5.45 2.31 -38.26
C LEU A 261 -4.36 1.39 -38.83
N TYR A 262 -4.75 0.24 -39.39
CA TYR A 262 -3.84 -0.66 -40.08
C TYR A 262 -3.16 0.02 -41.28
N LYS A 263 -3.94 0.70 -42.13
CA LYS A 263 -3.40 1.46 -43.27
C LYS A 263 -2.47 2.60 -42.82
N LYS A 264 -2.77 3.25 -41.70
CA LYS A 264 -1.90 4.28 -41.11
C LYS A 264 -0.57 3.70 -40.65
N GLN A 265 -0.57 2.48 -40.09
CA GLN A 265 0.64 1.83 -39.56
C GLN A 265 1.53 1.21 -40.65
N PHE A 266 0.93 0.57 -41.66
CA PHE A 266 1.65 -0.22 -42.67
C PHE A 266 1.60 0.37 -44.09
N GLY A 267 0.92 1.50 -44.30
CA GLY A 267 0.80 2.18 -45.60
C GLY A 267 -0.18 1.54 -46.60
N ILE A 268 -0.49 0.24 -46.44
CA ILE A 268 -1.41 -0.52 -47.29
C ILE A 268 -2.65 -0.98 -46.51
N SER A 269 -3.75 -1.23 -47.22
CA SER A 269 -4.96 -1.77 -46.58
C SER A 269 -4.79 -3.24 -46.19
N PRO A 270 -5.52 -3.74 -45.17
CA PRO A 270 -5.49 -5.15 -44.78
C PRO A 270 -5.74 -6.14 -45.93
N LEU A 271 -6.69 -5.82 -46.82
CA LEU A 271 -7.02 -6.67 -47.99
C LEU A 271 -5.88 -6.69 -49.02
N GLN A 272 -5.18 -5.56 -49.21
CA GLN A 272 -4.00 -5.52 -50.06
C GLN A 272 -2.87 -6.34 -49.46
N ALA A 273 -2.63 -6.25 -48.15
CA ALA A 273 -1.60 -7.04 -47.46
C ALA A 273 -1.81 -8.56 -47.63
N ARG A 274 -3.07 -9.02 -47.60
CA ARG A 274 -3.42 -10.42 -47.88
C ARG A 274 -3.17 -10.81 -49.34
N LYS A 275 -3.52 -9.93 -50.30
CA LYS A 275 -3.35 -10.19 -51.73
C LYS A 275 -1.87 -10.31 -52.14
N PHE A 276 -1.00 -9.46 -51.60
CA PHE A 276 0.44 -9.48 -51.87
C PHE A 276 1.12 -10.80 -51.49
N GLN A 277 0.60 -11.56 -50.51
CA GLN A 277 1.16 -12.88 -50.17
C GLN A 277 0.60 -14.02 -51.02
N SER A 278 -0.68 -13.95 -51.42
CA SER A 278 -1.24 -14.92 -52.38
C SER A 278 -0.55 -14.86 -53.74
N GLU A 279 0.00 -13.70 -54.12
CA GLU A 279 0.77 -13.50 -55.36
C GLU A 279 2.26 -13.91 -55.23
N ASN A 280 2.86 -13.85 -54.02
CA ASN A 280 4.26 -14.27 -53.77
C ASN A 280 4.44 -15.74 -53.33
N GLY A 281 3.36 -16.46 -53.02
CA GLY A 281 3.39 -17.87 -52.57
C GLY A 281 3.46 -18.92 -53.68
N PHE A 282 3.52 -18.52 -54.96
CA PHE A 282 3.51 -19.42 -56.13
C PHE A 282 4.56 -19.03 -57.19
N SER A 283 5.81 -18.78 -56.82
CA SER A 283 6.88 -18.50 -57.82
C SER A 283 7.96 -19.56 -57.99
N ASP A 284 7.82 -20.78 -57.44
CA ASP A 284 8.88 -21.81 -57.57
C ASP A 284 8.48 -23.09 -58.31
N VAL A 285 7.30 -23.16 -58.93
CA VAL A 285 7.01 -24.24 -59.88
C VAL A 285 6.23 -23.70 -61.08
N ASN A 286 6.92 -22.96 -61.94
CA ASN A 286 6.43 -22.72 -63.30
C ASN A 286 7.09 -23.76 -64.24
N PRO A 287 6.38 -24.81 -64.68
CA PRO A 287 6.93 -25.84 -65.58
C PRO A 287 7.27 -25.31 -66.99
N LEU A 288 6.97 -24.03 -67.28
CA LEU A 288 7.33 -23.35 -68.52
C LEU A 288 8.56 -22.45 -68.39
N ASN A 289 9.23 -22.42 -67.23
CA ASN A 289 10.46 -21.63 -67.07
C ASN A 289 11.68 -22.50 -67.40
N PRO A 290 12.36 -22.28 -68.54
CA PRO A 290 13.51 -23.09 -68.93
C PRO A 290 14.67 -22.92 -67.93
N SER A 291 15.25 -24.05 -67.52
CA SER A 291 16.45 -24.14 -66.69
C SER A 291 17.59 -23.24 -67.23
N ARG A 292 18.24 -22.50 -66.33
CA ARG A 292 19.39 -21.60 -66.62
C ARG A 292 20.67 -22.32 -67.05
N SER A 293 20.63 -23.64 -67.22
CA SER A 293 21.74 -24.43 -67.78
C SER A 293 21.49 -24.73 -69.26
N SER A 294 21.36 -23.70 -70.08
CA SER A 294 21.48 -23.84 -71.53
C SER A 294 22.94 -23.61 -71.93
N ILE A 295 23.52 -24.56 -72.68
CA ILE A 295 24.89 -24.48 -73.22
C ILE A 295 24.95 -23.48 -74.40
N VAL A 296 23.84 -22.80 -74.70
CA VAL A 296 23.74 -21.78 -75.76
C VAL A 296 23.64 -20.38 -75.14
N PRO A 297 24.42 -19.38 -75.61
CA PRO A 297 24.36 -18.02 -75.08
C PRO A 297 22.98 -17.40 -75.26
N SER A 298 22.45 -16.78 -74.21
CA SER A 298 21.18 -16.03 -74.24
C SER A 298 21.32 -14.74 -75.05
N LEU A 299 20.55 -14.60 -76.14
CA LEU A 299 20.30 -13.30 -76.75
C LEU A 299 19.24 -12.53 -75.93
N PRO A 300 19.35 -11.20 -75.79
CA PRO A 300 18.56 -10.42 -74.85
C PRO A 300 17.17 -10.16 -75.45
N HIS A 301 16.11 -10.38 -74.67
CA HIS A 301 14.81 -9.78 -74.98
C HIS A 301 14.35 -8.94 -73.79
N SER A 302 14.47 -7.63 -74.00
CA SER A 302 13.70 -6.60 -73.31
C SER A 302 12.21 -6.90 -73.45
N TYR A 303 11.42 -6.71 -72.42
CA TYR A 303 10.26 -5.80 -72.47
C TYR A 303 9.82 -5.48 -71.04
N ASN A 304 9.85 -4.20 -70.72
CA ASN A 304 9.07 -3.59 -69.66
C ASN A 304 7.60 -3.66 -70.05
N HIS A 305 6.72 -4.15 -69.19
CA HIS A 305 5.34 -3.69 -69.19
C HIS A 305 4.79 -3.56 -67.77
N ASP A 306 4.91 -2.32 -67.31
CA ASP A 306 3.95 -1.66 -66.46
C ASP A 306 2.57 -1.62 -67.14
N VAL A 307 1.53 -1.61 -66.30
CA VAL A 307 0.13 -1.18 -66.52
C VAL A 307 -0.94 -2.20 -66.98
N ASN A 308 -1.92 -2.37 -66.07
CA ASN A 308 -3.34 -2.73 -66.22
C ASN A 308 -3.77 -4.05 -66.89
N GLU A 309 -4.68 -4.79 -66.24
CA GLU A 309 -6.12 -4.69 -66.52
C GLU A 309 -6.96 -5.32 -65.37
N ASN A 310 -7.94 -4.56 -64.88
CA ASN A 310 -9.04 -5.04 -64.06
C ASN A 310 -10.18 -5.46 -65.01
N HIS A 311 -10.61 -6.71 -64.96
CA HIS A 311 -11.90 -7.13 -65.54
C HIS A 311 -12.81 -7.69 -64.44
N PHE A 312 -13.86 -6.94 -64.11
CA PHE A 312 -15.09 -7.46 -63.54
C PHE A 312 -16.20 -7.29 -64.58
N HIS A 313 -16.91 -8.37 -64.90
CA HIS A 313 -18.22 -8.32 -65.54
C HIS A 313 -19.25 -8.89 -64.57
N GLN A 314 -20.19 -8.08 -64.10
CA GLN A 314 -21.60 -8.25 -64.48
C GLN A 314 -22.51 -7.12 -63.98
N LYS A 315 -23.29 -6.63 -64.96
CA LYS A 315 -24.61 -5.98 -64.91
C LYS A 315 -24.71 -4.50 -64.52
N GLY A 316 -25.14 -3.74 -65.53
CA GLY A 316 -26.08 -2.63 -65.34
C GLY A 316 -25.57 -1.26 -65.75
N GLU A 317 -25.41 -1.07 -67.06
CA GLU A 317 -25.73 0.15 -67.81
C GLU A 317 -25.49 1.57 -67.22
N VAL A 318 -24.59 2.27 -67.93
CA VAL A 318 -24.61 3.68 -68.34
C VAL A 318 -23.87 4.73 -67.47
N ASP A 319 -22.78 5.17 -68.12
CA ASP A 319 -22.10 6.47 -68.20
C ASP A 319 -21.30 7.06 -67.03
N LEU A 320 -19.99 6.95 -67.26
CA LEU A 320 -18.87 7.73 -66.77
C LEU A 320 -19.06 9.23 -67.03
N ILE A 321 -18.86 10.07 -66.00
CA ILE A 321 -18.12 11.33 -66.17
C ILE A 321 -17.09 11.49 -65.05
N SER A 322 -15.87 11.70 -65.51
CA SER A 322 -14.65 11.95 -64.76
C SER A 322 -14.68 13.24 -63.91
N ASN A 323 -13.74 13.27 -62.98
CA ASN A 323 -12.70 14.31 -62.81
C ASN A 323 -12.68 15.04 -61.46
N ARG A 324 -11.52 14.85 -60.81
CA ARG A 324 -10.67 15.86 -60.16
C ARG A 324 -11.21 16.62 -58.94
N ASN A 325 -10.51 16.35 -57.84
CA ASN A 325 -9.93 17.31 -56.90
C ASN A 325 -10.78 18.52 -56.51
N THR A 326 -11.14 18.61 -55.23
CA THR A 326 -10.68 19.69 -54.31
C THR A 326 -11.29 19.48 -52.92
N LYS A 327 -10.47 19.64 -51.88
CA LYS A 327 -10.96 19.81 -50.50
C LYS A 327 -11.64 21.18 -50.40
N PRO A 328 -12.72 21.28 -49.61
CA PRO A 328 -12.77 22.28 -48.54
C PRO A 328 -13.44 21.65 -47.31
N SER A 329 -13.46 22.18 -46.09
CA SER A 329 -12.88 23.30 -45.39
C SER A 329 -13.38 23.09 -43.95
N MET A 330 -12.54 23.32 -42.95
CA MET A 330 -12.81 23.18 -41.52
C MET A 330 -13.86 24.14 -40.93
N THR A 331 -14.74 24.72 -41.75
CA THR A 331 -15.70 25.75 -41.34
C THR A 331 -17.10 25.22 -41.00
N ALA A 332 -17.49 24.02 -41.46
CA ALA A 332 -18.83 23.48 -41.20
C ALA A 332 -18.99 22.87 -39.78
N LEU A 333 -17.91 22.37 -39.18
CA LEU A 333 -17.98 21.73 -37.86
C LEU A 333 -18.04 22.74 -36.70
N LEU A 334 -17.49 23.93 -36.91
CA LEU A 334 -17.46 25.02 -35.92
C LEU A 334 -18.82 25.72 -35.76
N VAL A 335 -19.66 25.69 -36.81
CA VAL A 335 -21.02 26.25 -36.78
C VAL A 335 -22.01 25.30 -36.08
N LEU A 336 -21.74 23.98 -36.08
CA LEU A 336 -22.61 22.99 -35.42
C LEU A 336 -22.41 22.94 -33.90
N CYS A 337 -21.21 23.26 -33.40
CA CYS A 337 -20.93 23.24 -31.96
C CYS A 337 -21.44 24.48 -31.22
N LEU A 338 -21.71 25.59 -31.92
CA LEU A 338 -22.17 26.84 -31.30
C LEU A 338 -23.70 26.90 -31.12
N SER A 339 -24.47 26.05 -31.80
CA SER A 339 -25.94 26.01 -31.67
C SER A 339 -26.46 25.12 -30.54
N LEU A 340 -25.62 24.26 -29.96
CA LEU A 340 -26.00 23.31 -28.90
C LEU A 340 -25.81 23.84 -27.47
N LEU A 341 -25.14 24.98 -27.29
CA LEU A 341 -24.79 25.50 -25.96
C LEU A 341 -25.73 26.60 -25.43
N MET A 342 -26.81 26.95 -26.13
CA MET A 342 -27.72 28.03 -25.71
C MET A 342 -29.20 27.63 -25.78
N SER A 343 -29.62 26.58 -25.05
CA SER A 343 -31.02 26.47 -24.60
C SER A 343 -31.19 25.38 -23.54
N ALA A 344 -31.09 25.73 -22.25
CA ALA A 344 -31.83 25.06 -21.17
C ALA A 344 -31.57 25.74 -19.82
N CYS A 345 -32.05 26.98 -19.69
CA CYS A 345 -32.47 27.55 -18.42
C CYS A 345 -33.69 28.40 -18.77
N GLN A 346 -34.89 28.05 -18.27
CA GLN A 346 -35.71 28.94 -17.45
C GLN A 346 -37.11 28.37 -17.18
N SER A 347 -37.51 28.60 -15.94
CA SER A 347 -38.76 28.40 -15.20
C SER A 347 -40.06 28.88 -15.84
N GLY A 348 -41.18 28.31 -15.35
CA GLY A 348 -42.29 29.12 -14.84
C GLY A 348 -43.69 28.78 -15.34
N GLY A 349 -44.52 28.24 -14.44
CA GLY A 349 -45.76 28.89 -14.02
C GLY A 349 -47.00 28.90 -14.92
N ASN A 350 -48.05 28.27 -14.37
CA ASN A 350 -49.44 28.74 -14.28
C ASN A 350 -50.50 28.37 -15.35
N SER A 351 -51.45 27.54 -14.84
CA SER A 351 -52.90 27.82 -14.70
C SER A 351 -53.89 27.72 -15.87
N ILE A 352 -54.82 26.75 -15.67
CA ILE A 352 -56.30 26.80 -15.81
C ILE A 352 -56.93 26.63 -17.21
N SER A 353 -57.67 25.52 -17.37
CA SER A 353 -59.13 25.41 -17.59
C SER A 353 -59.44 23.95 -17.96
N SER A 354 -60.23 23.16 -17.22
CA SER A 354 -61.66 23.19 -16.87
C SER A 354 -62.39 22.04 -17.58
N GLU A 355 -63.30 21.43 -16.81
CA GLU A 355 -64.29 20.39 -17.13
C GLU A 355 -63.87 18.91 -16.99
N ASN A 356 -64.64 17.99 -16.40
CA ASN A 356 -65.65 17.91 -15.33
C ASN A 356 -66.27 16.50 -15.47
N GLN A 357 -66.34 15.68 -14.41
CA GLN A 357 -67.51 14.88 -13.98
C GLN A 357 -67.16 13.57 -13.23
N GLY A 358 -67.92 13.34 -12.14
CA GLY A 358 -68.25 12.03 -11.58
C GLY A 358 -67.39 11.60 -10.37
N ASN A 359 -67.70 11.69 -9.08
CA ASN A 359 -68.89 11.70 -8.21
C ASN A 359 -68.81 10.50 -7.21
N HIS A 360 -69.33 10.74 -5.99
CA HIS A 360 -69.63 9.84 -4.85
C HIS A 360 -68.49 9.44 -3.87
N THR A 361 -68.36 10.10 -2.71
CA THR A 361 -69.10 10.01 -1.41
C THR A 361 -68.79 8.77 -0.57
N SER A 362 -68.22 8.94 0.63
CA SER A 362 -68.97 8.83 1.92
C SER A 362 -68.08 9.00 3.16
N ASN A 363 -68.63 9.74 4.13
CA ASN A 363 -68.12 10.06 5.47
C ASN A 363 -68.34 8.92 6.47
N ALA A 364 -67.55 8.89 7.55
CA ALA A 364 -67.96 8.82 8.98
C ALA A 364 -66.74 8.41 9.84
N VAL A 365 -66.15 9.28 10.68
CA VAL A 365 -66.59 9.76 12.01
C VAL A 365 -66.28 8.78 13.17
N ASN A 366 -65.46 9.30 14.08
CA ASN A 366 -65.48 9.22 15.55
C ASN A 366 -64.32 8.61 16.35
N GLN A 367 -63.91 9.46 17.29
CA GLN A 367 -63.01 9.32 18.43
C GLN A 367 -63.42 8.21 19.41
N ALA A 368 -62.43 7.63 20.09
CA ALA A 368 -62.53 7.32 21.51
C ALA A 368 -61.13 7.34 22.14
N ALA A 369 -61.01 8.06 23.25
CA ALA A 369 -59.80 8.20 24.05
C ALA A 369 -59.76 7.18 25.20
N ALA A 370 -58.53 6.85 25.60
CA ALA A 370 -58.06 6.44 26.93
C ALA A 370 -58.62 5.16 27.59
N ASN A 371 -57.80 4.11 27.65
CA ASN A 371 -57.03 3.72 28.85
C ASN A 371 -56.49 2.29 28.71
N SER A 372 -55.16 2.13 28.72
CA SER A 372 -54.53 0.93 29.29
C SER A 372 -53.08 1.21 29.65
N ALA A 373 -52.83 1.01 30.94
CA ALA A 373 -51.60 1.11 31.71
C ALA A 373 -50.29 0.72 31.02
N ALA A 374 -49.25 1.40 31.47
CA ALA A 374 -47.84 1.13 31.25
C ALA A 374 -47.48 -0.36 31.27
N LYS A 375 -46.78 -0.78 30.22
CA LYS A 375 -45.69 -1.73 30.33
C LYS A 375 -44.44 -1.01 29.83
N ASP A 376 -43.44 -0.92 30.70
CA ASP A 376 -42.07 -0.56 30.34
C ASP A 376 -41.63 -1.43 29.17
N GLY A 377 -41.50 -0.81 28.01
CA GLY A 377 -40.69 -1.32 26.92
C GLY A 377 -39.51 -0.38 26.79
N GLU A 378 -38.30 -0.88 27.05
CA GLU A 378 -37.07 -0.20 26.66
C GLU A 378 -37.22 0.22 25.19
N SER A 379 -37.37 1.51 24.94
CA SER A 379 -37.28 2.04 23.59
C SER A 379 -35.89 1.70 23.07
N ALA A 380 -35.81 1.08 21.89
CA ALA A 380 -34.54 0.86 21.21
C ALA A 380 -33.69 2.14 21.29
N PRO A 381 -32.40 2.04 21.64
CA PRO A 381 -31.55 3.22 21.80
C PRO A 381 -31.60 4.05 20.53
N ALA A 382 -31.78 5.36 20.66
CA ALA A 382 -31.79 6.26 19.52
C ALA A 382 -30.46 6.13 18.77
N THR A 383 -30.54 6.03 17.44
CA THR A 383 -29.38 5.87 16.55
C THR A 383 -29.21 7.09 15.66
N ARG A 384 -27.99 7.27 15.15
CA ARG A 384 -27.65 8.28 14.13
C ARG A 384 -26.69 7.68 13.10
N LEU A 385 -26.74 8.19 11.88
CA LEU A 385 -25.82 7.78 10.83
C LEU A 385 -24.48 8.51 10.99
N TYR A 386 -23.38 7.77 10.95
CA TYR A 386 -22.02 8.30 11.02
C TYR A 386 -21.22 7.89 9.78
N LYS A 387 -20.56 8.85 9.15
CA LYS A 387 -19.79 8.64 7.92
C LYS A 387 -18.31 8.43 8.24
N HIS A 388 -17.72 7.40 7.67
CA HIS A 388 -16.29 7.09 7.79
C HIS A 388 -15.74 6.46 6.50
N LYS A 389 -14.46 6.09 6.47
CA LYS A 389 -13.76 5.60 5.26
C LYS A 389 -14.44 4.40 4.58
N TYR A 390 -15.16 3.57 5.35
CA TYR A 390 -15.81 2.35 4.88
C TYR A 390 -17.31 2.52 4.56
N GLY A 391 -17.80 3.77 4.54
CA GLY A 391 -19.18 4.10 4.19
C GLY A 391 -19.91 4.82 5.33
N GLU A 392 -21.17 4.47 5.51
CA GLU A 392 -22.05 5.03 6.54
C GLU A 392 -22.48 3.90 7.49
N THR A 393 -22.31 4.11 8.79
CA THR A 393 -22.67 3.16 9.84
C THR A 393 -23.68 3.82 10.78
N GLU A 394 -24.76 3.10 11.07
CA GLU A 394 -25.74 3.53 12.08
C GLU A 394 -25.20 3.22 13.48
N ILE A 395 -24.91 4.25 14.26
CA ILE A 395 -24.34 4.15 15.60
C ILE A 395 -25.34 4.62 16.67
N PRO A 396 -25.26 4.11 17.92
CA PRO A 396 -26.03 4.67 19.03
C PRO A 396 -25.72 6.16 19.24
N VAL A 397 -26.73 6.97 19.56
CA VAL A 397 -26.54 8.39 19.95
C VAL A 397 -25.79 8.51 21.27
N GLN A 398 -25.97 7.53 22.16
CA GLN A 398 -25.27 7.42 23.44
C GLN A 398 -24.80 5.96 23.62
N PRO A 399 -23.64 5.60 23.06
CA PRO A 399 -23.10 4.25 23.20
C PRO A 399 -22.67 3.99 24.65
N LYS A 400 -22.90 2.78 25.16
CA LYS A 400 -22.62 2.39 26.57
C LYS A 400 -21.59 1.27 26.70
N ARG A 401 -21.38 0.48 25.65
CA ARG A 401 -20.56 -0.74 25.63
C ARG A 401 -19.54 -0.63 24.51
N ILE A 402 -18.58 0.26 24.71
CA ILE A 402 -17.67 0.70 23.65
C ILE A 402 -16.38 -0.13 23.70
N ILE A 403 -15.93 -0.60 22.54
CA ILE A 403 -14.58 -1.15 22.37
C ILE A 403 -13.73 -0.18 21.56
N THR A 404 -12.52 0.11 22.04
CA THR A 404 -11.53 0.83 21.23
C THR A 404 -10.14 0.21 21.35
N PRO A 405 -9.64 -0.46 20.30
CA PRO A 405 -8.30 -1.00 20.31
C PRO A 405 -7.19 0.06 20.45
N TYR A 406 -7.44 1.30 20.03
CA TYR A 406 -6.42 2.35 19.90
C TYR A 406 -6.66 3.59 20.77
N HIS A 407 -7.86 4.16 20.80
CA HIS A 407 -8.12 5.50 21.35
C HIS A 407 -8.36 5.52 22.87
N LEU A 408 -7.60 4.73 23.64
CA LEU A 408 -7.81 4.56 25.07
C LEU A 408 -7.71 5.88 25.85
N GLY A 409 -6.66 6.67 25.64
CA GLY A 409 -6.49 7.93 26.35
C GLY A 409 -7.57 8.97 26.04
N HIS A 410 -8.10 8.97 24.80
CA HIS A 410 -9.21 9.83 24.40
C HIS A 410 -10.50 9.47 25.12
N MET A 411 -10.81 8.17 25.20
CA MET A 411 -11.98 7.68 25.94
C MET A 411 -11.93 8.11 27.40
N LEU A 412 -10.79 7.85 28.07
CA LEU A 412 -10.62 8.15 29.48
C LEU A 412 -10.64 9.66 29.75
N ALA A 413 -10.09 10.49 28.86
CA ALA A 413 -10.16 11.95 28.96
C ALA A 413 -11.58 12.49 28.86
N LEU A 414 -12.45 11.83 28.09
CA LEU A 414 -13.89 12.13 27.99
C LEU A 414 -14.72 11.47 29.11
N GLY A 415 -14.06 10.87 30.11
CA GLY A 415 -14.72 10.20 31.22
C GLY A 415 -15.46 8.91 30.84
N GLU A 416 -15.12 8.31 29.70
CA GLU A 416 -15.67 7.03 29.26
C GLU A 416 -14.66 5.89 29.45
N ARG A 417 -15.14 4.75 29.93
CA ARG A 417 -14.30 3.56 30.12
C ARG A 417 -14.68 2.49 29.08
N PRO A 418 -13.81 2.18 28.11
CA PRO A 418 -14.11 1.15 27.12
C PRO A 418 -14.05 -0.24 27.75
N LEU A 419 -14.78 -1.20 27.16
CA LEU A 419 -14.78 -2.60 27.57
C LEU A 419 -13.44 -3.30 27.30
N GLY A 420 -12.72 -2.86 26.26
CA GLY A 420 -11.43 -3.44 25.92
C GLY A 420 -10.58 -2.54 25.02
N ALA A 421 -9.28 -2.78 25.08
CA ALA A 421 -8.25 -2.16 24.25
C ALA A 421 -7.20 -3.20 23.82
N ALA A 422 -6.39 -2.87 22.80
CA ALA A 422 -5.35 -3.79 22.33
C ALA A 422 -4.25 -3.98 23.39
N THR A 423 -3.63 -5.17 23.41
CA THR A 423 -2.58 -5.55 24.39
C THR A 423 -1.52 -4.46 24.57
N TYR A 424 -1.01 -3.93 23.46
CA TYR A 424 0.07 -2.94 23.52
C TYR A 424 -0.39 -1.59 24.06
N VAL A 425 -1.61 -1.14 23.71
CA VAL A 425 -2.15 0.11 24.25
C VAL A 425 -2.29 -0.01 25.76
N LEU A 426 -2.76 -1.15 26.27
CA LEU A 426 -2.82 -1.40 27.71
C LEU A 426 -1.43 -1.43 28.36
N GLN A 427 -0.46 -2.08 27.73
CA GLN A 427 0.91 -2.21 28.26
C GLN A 427 1.57 -0.85 28.47
N TYR A 428 1.52 0.02 27.46
CA TYR A 428 2.18 1.33 27.53
C TYR A 428 1.37 2.37 28.30
N SER A 429 0.03 2.28 28.30
CA SER A 429 -0.81 3.20 29.07
C SER A 429 -0.86 2.89 30.57
N ALA A 430 -0.49 1.69 31.02
CA ALA A 430 -0.59 1.28 32.42
C ALA A 430 0.21 2.14 33.42
N SER A 431 1.30 2.77 32.97
CA SER A 431 2.08 3.70 33.80
C SER A 431 1.43 5.08 33.91
N ALA A 432 0.61 5.44 32.93
CA ALA A 432 0.07 6.78 32.78
C ALA A 432 -1.42 6.90 33.10
N MET A 433 -2.17 5.81 33.07
CA MET A 433 -3.63 5.78 33.13
C MET A 433 -4.13 4.60 33.98
N ASP A 434 -5.31 4.74 34.58
CA ASP A 434 -5.97 3.63 35.26
C ASP A 434 -6.66 2.69 34.24
N THR A 435 -5.98 1.61 33.89
CA THR A 435 -6.48 0.59 32.95
C THR A 435 -7.31 -0.50 33.62
N THR A 436 -7.62 -0.38 34.92
CA THR A 436 -8.36 -1.39 35.68
C THR A 436 -9.71 -1.70 35.06
N GLY A 437 -10.02 -2.99 34.85
CA GLY A 437 -11.30 -3.44 34.32
C GLY A 437 -11.48 -3.27 32.81
N ILE A 438 -10.43 -2.87 32.07
CA ILE A 438 -10.42 -2.85 30.60
C ILE A 438 -9.84 -4.17 30.12
N ALA A 439 -10.58 -4.91 29.29
CA ALA A 439 -10.15 -6.22 28.78
C ALA A 439 -9.02 -6.08 27.75
N ASP A 440 -8.06 -7.01 27.81
CA ASP A 440 -7.03 -7.16 26.77
C ASP A 440 -7.61 -7.92 25.57
N LEU A 441 -7.71 -7.22 24.44
CA LEU A 441 -8.29 -7.75 23.21
C LEU A 441 -7.28 -8.56 22.37
N GLY A 442 -6.01 -8.62 22.77
CA GLY A 442 -4.96 -9.32 22.04
C GLY A 442 -4.24 -8.47 20.99
N ALA A 443 -3.20 -9.07 20.40
CA ALA A 443 -2.50 -8.57 19.22
C ALA A 443 -2.01 -9.75 18.34
N PRO A 444 -2.69 -10.09 17.22
CA PRO A 444 -3.85 -9.41 16.64
C PRO A 444 -5.12 -9.54 17.51
N LEU A 445 -6.15 -8.77 17.19
CA LEU A 445 -7.38 -8.72 17.99
C LEU A 445 -8.14 -10.05 17.92
N ASN A 446 -8.62 -10.51 19.08
CA ASN A 446 -9.43 -11.72 19.18
C ASN A 446 -10.92 -11.38 19.02
N LEU A 447 -11.49 -11.72 17.86
CA LEU A 447 -12.91 -11.46 17.53
C LEU A 447 -13.89 -12.19 18.46
N GLU A 448 -13.55 -13.39 18.95
CA GLU A 448 -14.40 -14.13 19.88
C GLU A 448 -14.46 -13.40 21.22
N ALA A 449 -13.30 -12.98 21.75
CA ALA A 449 -13.23 -12.18 22.96
C ALA A 449 -13.96 -10.83 22.82
N ILE A 450 -13.88 -10.19 21.65
CA ILE A 450 -14.62 -8.96 21.35
C ILE A 450 -16.13 -9.22 21.32
N SER A 451 -16.58 -10.34 20.74
CA SER A 451 -17.99 -10.72 20.68
C SER A 451 -18.56 -11.03 22.07
N ASP A 452 -17.80 -11.71 22.93
CA ASP A 452 -18.20 -12.07 24.30
C ASP A 452 -18.40 -10.84 25.20
N LEU A 453 -17.78 -9.71 24.84
CA LEU A 453 -17.97 -8.44 25.52
C LEU A 453 -19.28 -7.73 25.12
N GLU A 454 -20.03 -8.24 24.14
CA GLU A 454 -21.30 -7.68 23.67
C GLU A 454 -21.26 -6.15 23.46
N PRO A 455 -20.34 -5.63 22.63
CA PRO A 455 -20.22 -4.19 22.41
C PRO A 455 -21.44 -3.63 21.65
N ASP A 456 -21.81 -2.38 21.93
CA ASP A 456 -22.81 -1.62 21.16
C ASP A 456 -22.17 -0.64 20.16
N LEU A 457 -20.85 -0.47 20.25
CA LEU A 457 -20.03 0.32 19.31
C LEU A 457 -18.57 -0.15 19.34
N ILE A 458 -17.96 -0.25 18.15
CA ILE A 458 -16.52 -0.50 17.98
C ILE A 458 -15.90 0.72 17.29
N ILE A 459 -14.92 1.36 17.93
CA ILE A 459 -14.14 2.47 17.36
C ILE A 459 -12.71 1.99 17.12
N ILE A 460 -12.36 1.83 15.85
CA ILE A 460 -11.12 1.14 15.43
C ILE A 460 -10.38 1.96 14.36
N ILE A 461 -9.09 1.72 14.20
CA ILE A 461 -8.30 2.26 13.08
C ILE A 461 -7.99 1.15 12.09
N GLU A 462 -7.80 1.51 10.82
CA GLU A 462 -7.65 0.56 9.70
C GLU A 462 -6.59 -0.52 9.95
N ALA A 463 -5.50 -0.15 10.63
CA ALA A 463 -4.40 -1.02 10.95
C ALA A 463 -4.73 -2.17 11.93
N TYR A 464 -5.90 -2.16 12.60
CA TYR A 464 -6.34 -3.32 13.39
C TYR A 464 -7.27 -4.26 12.59
N LEU A 465 -7.73 -3.84 11.41
CA LEU A 465 -8.71 -4.57 10.61
C LEU A 465 -8.08 -5.77 9.90
N GLU A 466 -7.13 -5.53 8.99
CA GLU A 466 -6.52 -6.58 8.16
C GLU A 466 -5.93 -7.75 8.99
N PRO A 467 -5.20 -7.49 10.09
CA PRO A 467 -4.67 -8.56 10.94
C PRO A 467 -5.72 -9.43 11.65
N SER A 468 -6.94 -8.91 11.77
CA SER A 468 -7.96 -9.44 12.68
C SER A 468 -9.26 -9.80 11.94
N GLY A 469 -9.19 -10.07 10.63
CA GLY A 469 -10.33 -10.55 9.82
C GLY A 469 -11.02 -9.51 8.94
N GLY A 470 -10.51 -8.27 8.91
CA GLY A 470 -11.01 -7.19 8.06
C GLY A 470 -12.29 -6.52 8.61
N TYR A 471 -12.70 -5.43 7.96
CA TYR A 471 -13.87 -4.63 8.36
C TYR A 471 -15.15 -5.46 8.55
N GLU A 472 -15.44 -6.38 7.62
CA GLU A 472 -16.66 -7.20 7.65
C GLU A 472 -16.75 -8.12 8.87
N ALA A 473 -15.63 -8.48 9.48
CA ALA A 473 -15.64 -9.32 10.68
C ALA A 473 -16.11 -8.53 11.91
N PHE A 474 -15.62 -7.30 12.07
CA PHE A 474 -16.03 -6.41 13.16
C PHE A 474 -17.47 -5.91 13.00
N SER A 475 -17.89 -5.58 11.78
CA SER A 475 -19.25 -5.09 11.52
C SER A 475 -20.35 -6.13 11.78
N LYS A 476 -20.00 -7.43 11.82
CA LYS A 476 -20.90 -8.51 12.24
C LYS A 476 -21.08 -8.61 13.75
N ILE A 477 -20.16 -8.02 14.54
CA ILE A 477 -20.21 -8.02 16.00
C ILE A 477 -21.03 -6.82 16.49
N ALA A 478 -20.69 -5.61 16.03
CA ALA A 478 -21.36 -4.37 16.42
C ALA A 478 -21.15 -3.27 15.37
N PRO A 479 -21.95 -2.17 15.41
CA PRO A 479 -21.65 -0.96 14.64
C PRO A 479 -20.17 -0.58 14.77
N THR A 480 -19.47 -0.49 13.64
CA THR A 480 -18.02 -0.32 13.60
C THR A 480 -17.66 0.97 12.86
N VAL A 481 -17.05 1.91 13.57
CA VAL A 481 -16.54 3.16 12.99
C VAL A 481 -15.03 3.05 12.84
N VAL A 482 -14.56 3.26 11.60
CA VAL A 482 -13.12 3.23 11.28
C VAL A 482 -12.58 4.64 11.16
N LEU A 483 -11.67 5.01 12.05
CA LEU A 483 -11.03 6.32 12.09
C LEU A 483 -9.63 6.31 11.48
N GLU A 484 -9.24 7.49 11.00
CA GLU A 484 -7.85 7.82 10.70
C GLU A 484 -7.21 8.38 11.98
N ALA A 485 -6.05 7.88 12.37
CA ALA A 485 -5.32 8.42 13.51
C ALA A 485 -4.55 9.66 13.06
N HIS A 486 -5.01 10.86 13.43
CA HIS A 486 -4.38 12.09 12.96
C HIS A 486 -3.08 12.42 13.69
N GLN A 487 -2.77 11.70 14.77
CA GLN A 487 -1.63 12.01 15.65
C GLN A 487 -1.72 13.45 16.17
N ASP A 488 -2.94 13.90 16.47
CA ASP A 488 -3.23 15.26 16.91
C ASP A 488 -4.30 15.18 18.00
N PRO A 489 -3.96 15.43 19.28
CA PRO A 489 -4.87 15.21 20.38
C PRO A 489 -6.14 16.05 20.28
N ILE A 490 -6.08 17.24 19.66
CA ILE A 490 -7.25 18.12 19.50
C ILE A 490 -8.19 17.55 18.44
N LYS A 491 -7.65 17.11 17.30
CA LYS A 491 -8.49 16.53 16.22
C LYS A 491 -9.10 15.20 16.66
N ASP A 492 -8.27 14.33 17.23
CA ASP A 492 -8.69 12.99 17.61
C ASP A 492 -9.71 13.03 18.75
N ILE A 493 -9.54 13.89 19.78
CA ILE A 493 -10.55 14.04 20.85
C ILE A 493 -11.86 14.66 20.34
N THR A 494 -11.80 15.54 19.34
CA THR A 494 -13.00 16.12 18.73
C THR A 494 -13.81 15.05 18.00
N LEU A 495 -13.14 14.18 17.24
CA LEU A 495 -13.79 13.06 16.53
C LEU A 495 -14.42 12.07 17.51
N ILE A 496 -13.68 11.66 18.53
CA ILE A 496 -14.19 10.74 19.56
C ILE A 496 -15.34 11.41 20.34
N GLY A 497 -15.20 12.68 20.69
CA GLY A 497 -16.25 13.47 21.33
C GLY A 497 -17.54 13.51 20.52
N ASP A 498 -17.46 13.72 19.19
CA ASP A 498 -18.66 13.63 18.35
C ASP A 498 -19.29 12.24 18.39
N ILE A 499 -18.51 11.19 18.15
CA ILE A 499 -18.99 9.80 18.11
C ILE A 499 -19.75 9.43 19.39
N LEU A 500 -19.23 9.85 20.54
CA LEU A 500 -19.80 9.53 21.85
C LEU A 500 -20.92 10.48 22.31
N GLY A 501 -21.19 11.56 21.57
CA GLY A 501 -22.12 12.61 22.00
C GLY A 501 -21.60 13.45 23.16
N LYS A 502 -20.27 13.60 23.25
CA LYS A 502 -19.51 14.31 24.30
C LYS A 502 -18.73 15.50 23.74
N GLN A 503 -19.37 16.27 22.87
CA GLN A 503 -18.74 17.44 22.25
C GLN A 503 -18.42 18.53 23.30
N GLU A 504 -19.23 18.65 24.36
CA GLU A 504 -18.99 19.62 25.44
C GLU A 504 -17.76 19.24 26.27
N GLU A 505 -17.59 17.98 26.65
CA GLU A 505 -16.43 17.49 27.39
C GLU A 505 -15.16 17.55 26.54
N ALA A 506 -15.25 17.22 25.25
CA ALA A 506 -14.13 17.40 24.31
C ALA A 506 -13.70 18.88 24.24
N GLN A 507 -14.67 19.80 24.11
CA GLN A 507 -14.38 21.23 24.07
C GLN A 507 -13.79 21.75 25.39
N GLN A 508 -14.28 21.26 26.54
CA GLN A 508 -13.71 21.59 27.85
C GLN A 508 -12.25 21.15 27.95
N TRP A 509 -11.95 19.92 27.52
CA TRP A 509 -10.57 19.42 27.51
C TRP A 509 -9.68 20.25 26.56
N ILE A 510 -10.16 20.58 25.36
CA ILE A 510 -9.42 21.41 24.39
C ILE A 510 -9.10 22.78 25.01
N THR A 511 -10.05 23.44 25.66
CA THR A 511 -9.81 24.72 26.32
C THR A 511 -8.78 24.61 27.45
N GLN A 512 -8.80 23.53 28.24
CA GLN A 512 -7.77 23.27 29.25
C GLN A 512 -6.40 23.04 28.64
N PHE A 513 -6.34 22.27 27.55
CA PHE A 513 -5.11 21.98 26.81
C PHE A 513 -4.49 23.24 26.22
N GLU A 514 -5.29 24.07 25.54
CA GLU A 514 -4.85 25.35 24.97
C GLU A 514 -4.35 26.33 26.05
N ALA A 515 -5.06 26.42 27.19
CA ALA A 515 -4.62 27.25 28.31
C ALA A 515 -3.27 26.78 28.87
N LYS A 516 -3.08 25.46 29.01
CA LYS A 516 -1.83 24.86 29.47
C LYS A 516 -0.68 25.11 28.48
N ILE A 517 -0.94 24.99 27.18
CA ILE A 517 0.03 25.32 26.13
C ILE A 517 0.43 26.79 26.22
N ALA A 518 -0.53 27.71 26.36
CA ALA A 518 -0.24 29.13 26.46
C ALA A 518 0.61 29.47 27.71
N GLU A 519 0.24 28.93 28.88
CA GLU A 519 0.98 29.11 30.12
C GLU A 519 2.41 28.57 30.01
N THR A 520 2.56 27.33 29.55
CA THR A 520 3.88 26.66 29.46
C THR A 520 4.76 27.26 28.39
N LYS A 521 4.19 27.68 27.25
CA LYS A 521 4.89 28.45 26.22
C LYS A 521 5.53 29.71 26.77
N GLU A 522 4.75 30.49 27.54
CA GLU A 522 5.27 31.71 28.16
C GLU A 522 6.41 31.39 29.13
N ARG A 523 6.26 30.37 29.97
CA ARG A 523 7.30 29.94 30.91
C ARG A 523 8.60 29.52 30.21
N VAL A 524 8.53 28.72 29.15
CA VAL A 524 9.76 28.27 28.45
C VAL A 524 10.38 29.40 27.62
N HIS A 525 9.59 30.32 27.04
CA HIS A 525 10.12 31.48 26.31
C HIS A 525 10.75 32.55 27.22
N GLN A 526 10.49 32.53 28.53
CA GLN A 526 11.19 33.39 29.49
C GLN A 526 12.63 32.94 29.75
N VAL A 527 12.95 31.66 29.51
CA VAL A 527 14.26 31.08 29.81
C VAL A 527 15.07 30.73 28.57
N ILE A 528 14.42 30.43 27.45
CA ILE A 528 15.05 30.04 26.20
C ILE A 528 14.60 30.99 25.10
N ASN A 529 15.54 31.47 24.29
CA ASN A 529 15.22 32.35 23.18
C ASN A 529 14.39 31.59 22.13
N PRO A 530 13.24 32.10 21.67
CA PRO A 530 12.41 31.43 20.65
C PRO A 530 13.13 31.15 19.31
N GLU A 531 14.24 31.84 19.06
CA GLU A 531 15.09 31.63 17.88
C GLU A 531 16.10 30.48 18.04
N GLU A 532 16.31 29.97 19.26
CA GLU A 532 17.14 28.79 19.50
C GLU A 532 16.50 27.53 18.92
N THR A 533 17.36 26.63 18.44
CA THR A 533 16.97 25.46 17.69
C THR A 533 16.93 24.20 18.55
N PHE A 534 15.93 23.36 18.29
CA PHE A 534 15.75 22.08 18.96
C PHE A 534 15.89 20.92 17.98
N THR A 535 16.42 19.81 18.49
CA THR A 535 16.46 18.53 17.80
C THR A 535 16.06 17.42 18.77
N ILE A 536 15.20 16.51 18.30
CA ILE A 536 14.82 15.30 19.04
C ILE A 536 15.62 14.13 18.50
N LEU A 537 16.53 13.61 19.31
CA LEU A 537 17.36 12.45 19.02
C LEU A 537 16.89 11.27 19.86
N ASN A 538 16.51 10.19 19.20
CA ASN A 538 16.24 8.90 19.84
C ASN A 538 17.43 7.96 19.68
N VAL A 539 17.83 7.34 20.77
CA VAL A 539 18.86 6.30 20.82
C VAL A 539 18.23 4.99 21.27
N ARG A 540 18.22 4.00 20.37
CA ARG A 540 17.65 2.66 20.64
C ARG A 540 18.72 1.59 20.84
N THR A 541 19.69 1.52 19.94
CA THR A 541 20.84 0.60 20.03
C THR A 541 22.08 1.28 19.52
N ALA A 542 23.30 0.78 19.76
CA ALA A 542 24.55 1.42 19.32
C ALA A 542 24.58 1.84 17.84
N LYS A 543 23.83 1.17 16.95
CA LYS A 543 23.75 1.47 15.51
C LYS A 543 22.44 2.14 15.05
N ASN A 544 21.51 2.39 15.96
CA ASN A 544 20.19 2.92 15.67
C ASN A 544 20.02 4.28 16.37
N ARG A 545 20.09 5.35 15.57
CA ARG A 545 19.94 6.76 15.95
C ARG A 545 18.91 7.39 15.03
N MET A 546 17.93 8.07 15.60
CA MET A 546 16.77 8.55 14.85
C MET A 546 16.51 10.01 15.19
N ILE A 547 16.33 10.84 14.18
CA ILE A 547 15.90 12.22 14.35
C ILE A 547 14.40 12.30 14.11
N TYR A 548 13.66 12.73 15.12
CA TYR A 548 12.20 12.79 15.08
C TYR A 548 11.68 14.12 14.51
N ARG A 549 10.51 14.05 13.87
CA ARG A 549 9.81 15.20 13.27
C ARG A 549 8.93 15.95 14.28
N ASP A 550 8.01 16.75 13.75
CA ASP A 550 7.09 17.67 14.40
C ASP A 550 5.76 17.09 14.91
N ARG A 551 5.62 15.76 15.03
CA ARG A 551 4.34 15.13 15.39
C ARG A 551 4.36 14.33 16.69
N ASN A 552 5.34 13.44 16.86
CA ASN A 552 5.50 12.58 18.04
C ASN A 552 6.79 12.91 18.81
N MET A 553 7.02 12.20 19.91
CA MET A 553 8.22 12.36 20.76
C MET A 553 8.41 13.79 21.32
N GLY A 554 7.32 14.55 21.44
CA GLY A 554 7.34 15.95 21.86
C GLY A 554 7.55 16.97 20.73
N GLY A 555 7.69 16.54 19.47
CA GLY A 555 7.88 17.43 18.33
C GLY A 555 6.72 18.40 18.09
N ASN A 556 5.49 17.93 18.29
CA ASN A 556 4.29 18.78 18.22
C ASN A 556 4.31 19.87 19.31
N ILE A 557 4.76 19.53 20.51
CA ILE A 557 4.86 20.49 21.63
C ILE A 557 5.94 21.53 21.33
N LEU A 558 7.15 21.10 20.98
CA LEU A 558 8.28 22.00 20.75
C LEU A 558 8.05 22.91 19.53
N TYR A 559 7.72 22.33 18.38
CA TYR A 559 7.72 23.08 17.12
C TYR A 559 6.34 23.66 16.78
N THR A 560 5.25 22.95 17.07
CA THR A 560 3.90 23.41 16.70
C THR A 560 3.30 24.30 17.78
N TYR A 561 3.26 23.84 19.03
CA TYR A 561 2.54 24.54 20.09
C TYR A 561 3.39 25.66 20.72
N TRP A 562 4.61 25.37 21.14
CA TRP A 562 5.52 26.37 21.69
C TRP A 562 6.18 27.21 20.59
N GLY A 563 6.41 26.65 19.41
CA GLY A 563 6.88 27.42 18.25
C GLY A 563 8.40 27.64 18.24
N PHE A 564 9.16 26.78 18.92
CA PHE A 564 10.61 26.72 18.75
C PHE A 564 10.97 26.23 17.35
N LYS A 565 12.18 26.56 16.90
CA LYS A 565 12.63 26.18 15.56
C LYS A 565 13.27 24.80 15.58
N PRO A 566 12.93 23.89 14.65
CA PRO A 566 13.79 22.75 14.38
C PRO A 566 15.13 23.24 13.82
N GLN A 567 16.20 22.48 14.05
CA GLN A 567 17.48 22.75 13.40
C GLN A 567 17.32 22.65 11.86
N GLU A 568 18.07 23.46 11.08
CA GLU A 568 17.85 23.63 9.63
C GLU A 568 17.88 22.32 8.82
N LYS A 569 18.81 21.43 9.13
CA LYS A 569 18.90 20.10 8.52
C LYS A 569 17.77 19.19 8.99
N VAL A 570 17.32 19.30 10.24
CA VAL A 570 16.12 18.59 10.72
C VAL A 570 14.89 19.05 9.93
N LEU A 571 14.72 20.36 9.75
CA LEU A 571 13.63 20.91 8.94
C LEU A 571 13.65 20.35 7.52
N LYS A 572 14.80 20.44 6.85
CA LYS A 572 14.93 20.06 5.45
C LYS A 572 14.90 18.56 5.20
N ASP A 573 15.67 17.80 5.95
CA ASP A 573 15.89 16.36 5.68
C ASP A 573 14.83 15.50 6.40
N VAL A 574 14.23 15.99 7.49
CA VAL A 574 13.26 15.24 8.32
C VAL A 574 11.85 15.77 8.17
N ILE A 575 11.58 17.04 8.46
CA ILE A 575 10.19 17.55 8.44
C ILE A 575 9.66 17.70 7.01
N GLU A 576 10.48 18.24 6.11
CA GLU A 576 10.14 18.44 4.69
C GLU A 576 10.65 17.29 3.79
N GLY A 577 11.66 16.54 4.26
CA GLY A 577 12.47 15.65 3.43
C GLY A 577 12.08 14.18 3.45
N ILE A 578 11.51 13.70 4.56
CA ILE A 578 10.94 12.34 4.62
C ILE A 578 9.48 12.37 4.17
N ASP A 579 9.01 11.22 3.70
CA ASP A 579 7.60 11.04 3.35
C ASP A 579 6.68 11.38 4.52
N ASP A 580 5.51 11.95 4.23
CA ASP A 580 4.52 12.40 5.23
C ASP A 580 3.96 11.28 6.11
N GLU A 581 4.33 10.03 5.87
CA GLU A 581 3.91 8.92 6.70
C GLU A 581 5.08 8.36 7.54
N SER A 582 6.30 8.91 7.47
CA SER A 582 7.41 8.59 8.39
C SER A 582 7.54 9.62 9.52
N SER A 583 7.75 9.14 10.75
CA SER A 583 7.98 9.99 11.94
C SER A 583 9.41 10.44 12.18
N TYR A 584 10.39 9.80 11.54
CA TYR A 584 11.80 10.03 11.85
C TYR A 584 12.71 9.73 10.66
N LEU A 585 13.94 10.23 10.74
CA LEU A 585 15.04 9.89 9.85
C LEU A 585 16.14 9.13 10.61
N ASP A 586 16.55 7.98 10.08
CA ASP A 586 17.69 7.24 10.62
C ASP A 586 19.00 7.90 10.22
N ILE A 587 19.91 8.05 11.17
CA ILE A 587 21.23 8.65 10.96
C ILE A 587 22.35 7.77 11.51
N ALA A 588 23.54 7.91 10.95
CA ALA A 588 24.76 7.37 11.55
C ALA A 588 25.23 8.27 12.71
N GLU A 589 26.03 7.74 13.63
CA GLU A 589 26.54 8.53 14.77
C GLU A 589 27.38 9.73 14.31
N GLU A 590 28.14 9.57 13.23
CA GLU A 590 28.99 10.61 12.65
C GLU A 590 28.20 11.79 12.09
N ALA A 591 26.91 11.60 11.78
CA ALA A 591 26.04 12.64 11.26
C ALA A 591 25.36 13.46 12.36
N ILE A 592 25.41 13.04 13.64
CA ILE A 592 24.78 13.75 14.76
C ILE A 592 25.13 15.24 14.80
N PRO A 593 26.39 15.67 14.59
CA PRO A 593 26.73 17.10 14.60
C PRO A 593 26.02 17.94 13.55
N GLU A 594 25.58 17.35 12.42
CA GLU A 594 24.87 18.08 11.37
C GLU A 594 23.40 18.35 11.73
N TYR A 595 22.83 17.54 12.63
CA TYR A 595 21.44 17.65 13.07
C TYR A 595 21.30 18.29 14.46
N ALA A 596 22.39 18.41 15.23
CA ALA A 596 22.32 18.95 16.59
C ALA A 596 21.96 20.45 16.57
N GLY A 597 20.82 20.79 17.16
CA GLY A 597 20.43 22.18 17.45
C GLY A 597 21.13 22.73 18.69
N ASP A 598 20.75 23.95 19.08
CA ASP A 598 21.19 24.59 20.33
C ASP A 598 20.77 23.77 21.56
N HIS A 599 19.65 23.06 21.45
CA HIS A 599 19.11 22.13 22.43
C HIS A 599 18.85 20.74 21.84
N LEU A 600 19.15 19.71 22.63
CA LEU A 600 18.88 18.32 22.29
C LEU A 600 17.87 17.72 23.28
N ILE A 601 16.78 17.18 22.75
CA ILE A 601 15.92 16.24 23.47
C ILE A 601 16.41 14.83 23.17
N LEU A 602 16.93 14.15 24.17
CA LEU A 602 17.44 12.79 24.08
C LEU A 602 16.38 11.80 24.57
N ALA A 603 15.70 11.13 23.64
CA ALA A 603 14.81 10.03 23.96
C ALA A 603 15.60 8.72 24.08
N ALA A 604 15.44 8.02 25.20
CA ALA A 604 16.09 6.74 25.46
C ALA A 604 15.06 5.69 25.86
N ALA A 605 15.09 4.53 25.18
CA ALA A 605 14.34 3.35 25.62
C ALA A 605 15.01 2.73 26.85
N ALA A 606 14.22 2.05 27.69
CA ALA A 606 14.70 1.48 28.95
C ALA A 606 15.84 0.45 28.77
N ASP A 607 15.89 -0.24 27.64
CA ASP A 607 16.93 -1.22 27.27
C ASP A 607 18.09 -0.62 26.46
N ALA A 608 18.02 0.68 26.10
CA ALA A 608 19.02 1.38 25.32
C ALA A 608 20.14 2.02 26.15
N GLN A 609 20.10 1.91 27.49
CA GLN A 609 20.97 2.66 28.39
C GLN A 609 22.47 2.46 28.09
N ASP A 610 22.90 1.23 27.81
CA ASP A 610 24.30 0.96 27.45
C ASP A 610 24.71 1.71 26.17
N SER A 611 23.82 1.79 25.19
CA SER A 611 24.07 2.50 23.93
C SER A 611 24.10 4.02 24.12
N VAL A 612 23.26 4.54 25.01
CA VAL A 612 23.27 5.95 25.41
C VAL A 612 24.57 6.29 26.12
N ASP A 613 25.00 5.47 27.07
CA ASP A 613 26.24 5.65 27.81
C ASP A 613 27.48 5.61 26.91
N GLU A 614 27.48 4.72 25.91
CA GLU A 614 28.52 4.65 24.87
C GLU A 614 28.56 5.93 24.04
N LEU A 615 27.40 6.41 23.56
CA LEU A 615 27.30 7.66 22.82
C LEU A 615 27.82 8.84 23.66
N MET A 616 27.40 8.95 24.93
CA MET A 616 27.82 10.04 25.81
C MET A 616 29.34 10.05 26.08
N LYS A 617 30.00 8.89 25.99
CA LYS A 617 31.45 8.76 26.13
C LYS A 617 32.19 9.15 24.84
N SER A 618 31.53 9.15 23.69
CA SER A 618 32.13 9.35 22.38
C SER A 618 32.66 10.78 22.20
N GLY A 619 33.70 10.90 21.37
CA GLY A 619 34.31 12.20 21.06
C GLY A 619 33.37 13.09 20.24
N ILE A 620 32.45 12.50 19.47
CA ILE A 620 31.45 13.23 18.69
C ILE A 620 30.49 13.93 19.66
N TRP A 621 29.91 13.17 20.60
CA TRP A 621 28.96 13.70 21.57
C TRP A 621 29.53 14.82 22.43
N LYS A 622 30.71 14.60 23.04
CA LYS A 622 31.35 15.59 23.92
C LYS A 622 31.71 16.91 23.23
N ASN A 623 31.79 16.90 21.89
CA ASN A 623 32.11 18.09 21.11
C ASN A 623 30.89 18.86 20.62
N LEU A 624 29.67 18.37 20.83
CA LEU A 624 28.44 19.10 20.50
C LEU A 624 28.30 20.34 21.38
N ASP A 625 27.89 21.45 20.78
CA ASP A 625 27.74 22.71 21.54
C ASP A 625 26.59 22.63 22.55
N ALA A 626 25.48 21.96 22.20
CA ALA A 626 24.41 21.64 23.16
C ALA A 626 24.93 20.86 24.38
N VAL A 627 25.90 19.94 24.20
CA VAL A 627 26.49 19.18 25.31
C VAL A 627 27.39 20.07 26.17
N LYS A 628 28.25 20.89 25.55
CA LYS A 628 29.13 21.82 26.27
C LYS A 628 28.35 22.88 27.06
N ASN A 629 27.19 23.28 26.55
CA ASN A 629 26.32 24.27 27.16
C ASN A 629 25.30 23.66 28.15
N ASN A 630 25.34 22.35 28.39
CA ASN A 630 24.40 21.65 29.26
C ASN A 630 22.92 21.77 28.81
N HIS A 631 22.71 21.77 27.50
CA HIS A 631 21.41 21.89 26.83
C HIS A 631 20.94 20.53 26.27
N VAL A 632 21.17 19.45 27.02
CA VAL A 632 20.67 18.12 26.70
C VAL A 632 19.66 17.69 27.75
N TYR A 633 18.46 17.34 27.30
CA TYR A 633 17.35 16.97 28.16
C TYR A 633 16.91 15.56 27.84
N THR A 634 17.04 14.64 28.80
CA THR A 634 16.65 13.24 28.61
C THR A 634 15.17 13.04 28.91
N ILE A 635 14.46 12.37 28.01
CA ILE A 635 13.05 12.00 28.16
C ILE A 635 12.88 10.48 28.11
N ASP A 636 11.88 9.99 28.83
CA ASP A 636 11.47 8.58 28.78
C ASP A 636 10.72 8.28 27.47
N PHE A 637 11.20 7.31 26.71
CA PHE A 637 10.64 6.98 25.41
C PHE A 637 9.17 6.55 25.48
N ASP A 638 8.80 5.73 26.46
CA ASP A 638 7.45 5.16 26.57
C ASP A 638 6.43 6.25 26.91
N GLN A 639 6.82 7.23 27.73
CA GLN A 639 5.97 8.39 28.06
C GLN A 639 5.75 9.34 26.88
N PHE A 640 6.65 9.33 25.91
CA PHE A 640 6.62 10.20 24.72
C PHE A 640 6.17 9.49 23.44
N LEU A 641 5.76 8.22 23.56
CA LEU A 641 5.33 7.38 22.45
C LEU A 641 3.95 7.78 21.90
N PHE A 642 2.98 8.01 22.79
CA PHE A 642 1.61 8.38 22.42
C PHE A 642 1.39 9.89 22.52
N ASN A 643 0.44 10.41 21.76
CA ASN A 643 0.03 11.81 21.78
C ASN A 643 -1.47 11.97 22.02
N ASP A 644 -2.07 11.01 22.75
CA ASP A 644 -3.43 11.15 23.21
C ASP A 644 -3.55 12.20 24.34
N PRO A 645 -4.76 12.68 24.63
CA PRO A 645 -5.03 13.70 25.64
C PRO A 645 -4.30 13.55 26.97
N ILE A 646 -4.15 12.33 27.50
CA ILE A 646 -3.55 12.12 28.81
C ILE A 646 -2.03 12.18 28.71
N PHE A 647 -1.43 11.53 27.71
CA PHE A 647 0.01 11.61 27.50
C PHE A 647 0.46 13.02 27.11
N SER A 648 -0.27 13.72 26.24
CA SER A 648 0.10 15.08 25.83
C SER A 648 0.13 16.06 27.01
N MET A 649 -0.83 15.98 27.94
CA MET A 649 -0.81 16.81 29.15
C MET A 649 0.45 16.55 30.01
N LYS A 650 0.83 15.28 30.16
CA LYS A 650 2.03 14.88 30.91
C LYS A 650 3.32 15.29 30.22
N GLN A 651 3.41 15.12 28.90
CA GLN A 651 4.58 15.49 28.12
C GLN A 651 4.85 17.01 28.20
N ILE A 652 3.79 17.82 28.18
CA ILE A 652 3.89 19.27 28.39
C ILE A 652 4.53 19.57 29.76
N ASP A 653 4.07 18.91 30.83
CA ASP A 653 4.64 19.09 32.16
C ASP A 653 6.12 18.68 32.22
N ILE A 654 6.44 17.48 31.71
CA ILE A 654 7.81 16.95 31.71
C ILE A 654 8.76 17.88 30.94
N LEU A 655 8.39 18.28 29.72
CA LEU A 655 9.22 19.19 28.92
C LEU A 655 9.35 20.55 29.59
N THR A 656 8.27 21.09 30.17
CA THR A 656 8.32 22.40 30.85
C THR A 656 9.28 22.35 32.02
N ASP A 657 9.18 21.31 32.86
CA ASP A 657 10.05 21.15 34.02
C ASP A 657 11.51 20.95 33.59
N LEU A 658 11.77 20.09 32.59
CA LEU A 658 13.14 19.86 32.09
C LEU A 658 13.80 21.14 31.56
N LEU A 659 13.05 21.94 30.79
CA LEU A 659 13.58 23.16 30.17
C LEU A 659 13.68 24.34 31.15
N THR A 660 13.00 24.28 32.30
CA THR A 660 13.01 25.35 33.31
C THR A 660 13.79 25.00 34.58
N ALA A 661 14.17 23.73 34.79
CA ALA A 661 14.86 23.24 36.00
C ALA A 661 16.29 23.80 36.20
N GLY A 662 16.84 24.54 35.23
CA GLY A 662 18.15 25.20 35.31
C GLY A 662 18.14 26.59 35.98
N GLN A 663 17.01 27.01 36.57
CA GLN A 663 16.89 28.25 37.36
C GLN A 663 17.20 28.08 38.85
#